data_AF-A0A1S7Q052-F1
#
_entry.id   AF-A0A1S7Q052-F1
#
_cell.length_a   1.000
_cell.length_b   1.000
_cell.length_c   1.000
_cell.angle_alpha   90.00
_cell.angle_beta   90.00
_cell.angle_gamma   90.00
#
_symmetry.space_group_name_H-M   'P 1'
#
loop_
_entity.id
_entity.type
_entity.pdbx_description
1 polymer ?
#
loop_
_entity_poly.entity_id
_entity_poly.type
_entity_poly.pdbx_seq_one_letter_code
_entity_poly.pdbx_strand_id
1 'polypeptide(L)'
;METLTDRITRYLLARIRRLAILDLYERAAVVGLLEADFIVEGDETSGTVWRVPEQSLRLLDAEPVKARAELERLLGKAPYKTTTLDVLMQDLPGEPPRDKARSVGKTKSNHETRAAAGPLKSTSGAAQEKTPSTCREFLALLREHIAPPVVAHVAVALLVARAVGSSVPDLSALSAVIRHPGAFVLIKAPVGRFERRFGLMLEDGLILPYWTKLEDVHRSSPLSDGYGDRRRGKPRKTIKTLAGTDVPKAVERSLSRFLVDVLLERSAPVVLADETKTALPPFASMTADLVLESGGLDHELIAELLQTCCGIAPKHSLRQMEKMALDLEGLSIDALALAIRPGRGLEHILSILEVLGERARSADKSGDDDDDGRVSGRGSDRSGRPKVKSRFLINDGEDPPKSMDGIDVVQPEKPAESSGKESSGSASVDPANPEHSRLRQLRVETLSGYGEARDWALDLKTDLQLWRDGGLAWNEMSTKLMLSGPPGTGKTTYARALCNTLQVPLLVTSVASWLEPGYLGDVLKRMSRAFELARENAPVILFVDEIDNIGSRSSGRREQHDDYWRSLINRLLELLDGTSKTDGVIVVAATNLPGKIDPALLRSGRLEKHVAIPLPDTEVLAGILAHHLGDDLAGVLASAPSGSSRTIKAERQRQVLIERDADVINESNPGVSRDA
;
A
#
# COMPACT_ATOMS: atom_id res chain seq x y z
N MET A 1 -5.07 -21.09 -41.11
CA MET A 1 -5.88 -21.79 -40.11
C MET A 1 -5.52 -21.19 -38.77
N GLU A 2 -6.51 -20.79 -37.97
CA GLU A 2 -6.27 -20.22 -36.64
C GLU A 2 -5.67 -21.30 -35.72
N THR A 3 -4.55 -21.00 -35.06
CA THR A 3 -3.91 -21.96 -34.15
C THR A 3 -4.70 -22.08 -32.86
N LEU A 4 -4.47 -23.15 -32.09
CA LEU A 4 -5.09 -23.29 -30.77
C LEU A 4 -4.67 -22.14 -29.83
N THR A 5 -3.39 -21.78 -29.88
CA THR A 5 -2.82 -20.65 -29.14
C THR A 5 -3.58 -19.36 -29.44
N ASP A 6 -3.87 -19.06 -30.72
CA ASP A 6 -4.62 -17.87 -31.12
C ASP A 6 -6.03 -17.84 -30.51
N ARG A 7 -6.72 -19.00 -30.46
CA ARG A 7 -8.06 -19.11 -29.88
C ARG A 7 -8.03 -18.83 -28.37
N ILE A 8 -7.03 -19.36 -27.66
CA ILE A 8 -6.87 -19.18 -26.21
C ILE A 8 -6.48 -17.74 -25.90
N THR A 9 -5.53 -17.18 -26.66
CA THR A 9 -5.14 -15.76 -26.57
C THR A 9 -6.36 -14.87 -26.73
N ARG A 10 -7.17 -15.08 -27.79
CA ARG A 10 -8.40 -14.31 -28.01
C ARG A 10 -9.38 -14.44 -26.85
N TYR A 11 -9.54 -15.63 -26.29
CA TYR A 11 -10.39 -15.86 -25.14
C TYR A 11 -9.93 -15.07 -23.91
N LEU A 12 -8.65 -15.16 -23.54
CA LEU A 12 -8.10 -14.47 -22.36
C LEU A 12 -8.10 -12.94 -22.54
N LEU A 13 -7.74 -12.45 -23.73
CA LEU A 13 -7.82 -11.01 -24.05
C LEU A 13 -9.27 -10.51 -24.01
N ALA A 14 -10.23 -11.30 -24.48
CA ALA A 14 -11.65 -10.95 -24.37
C ALA A 14 -12.11 -10.87 -22.90
N ARG A 15 -11.59 -11.71 -21.99
CA ARG A 15 -11.87 -11.60 -20.55
C ARG A 15 -11.29 -10.33 -19.94
N ILE A 16 -10.04 -10.00 -20.24
CA ILE A 16 -9.40 -8.75 -19.80
C ILE A 16 -10.22 -7.55 -20.29
N ARG A 17 -10.65 -7.55 -21.55
CA ARG A 17 -11.49 -6.49 -22.11
C ARG A 17 -12.86 -6.41 -21.44
N ARG A 18 -13.50 -7.54 -21.13
CA ARG A 18 -14.78 -7.57 -20.40
C ARG A 18 -14.64 -6.96 -19.01
N LEU A 19 -13.56 -7.27 -18.29
CA LEU A 19 -13.30 -6.67 -16.99
C LEU A 19 -13.12 -5.14 -17.10
N ALA A 20 -12.38 -4.67 -18.10
CA ALA A 20 -12.23 -3.23 -18.36
C ALA A 20 -13.55 -2.52 -18.70
N ILE A 21 -14.46 -3.20 -19.42
CA ILE A 21 -15.82 -2.69 -19.69
C ILE A 21 -16.63 -2.61 -18.39
N LEU A 22 -16.55 -3.62 -17.53
CA LEU A 22 -17.27 -3.62 -16.25
C LEU A 22 -16.78 -2.49 -15.34
N ASP A 23 -15.47 -2.28 -15.24
CA ASP A 23 -14.89 -1.16 -14.49
C ASP A 23 -15.34 0.20 -15.05
N LEU A 24 -15.34 0.35 -16.38
CA LEU A 24 -15.88 1.55 -17.03
C LEU A 24 -17.36 1.77 -16.71
N TYR A 25 -18.18 0.72 -16.70
CA TYR A 25 -19.61 0.84 -16.40
C TYR A 25 -19.86 1.19 -14.93
N GLU A 26 -19.08 0.61 -14.01
CA GLU A 26 -19.11 0.99 -12.60
C GLU A 26 -18.74 2.47 -12.42
N ARG A 27 -17.68 2.95 -13.09
CA ARG A 27 -17.29 4.36 -13.07
C ARG A 27 -18.38 5.25 -13.66
N ALA A 28 -18.97 4.85 -14.78
CA ALA A 28 -20.08 5.56 -15.40
C ALA A 28 -21.28 5.67 -14.45
N ALA A 29 -21.58 4.63 -13.68
CA ALA A 29 -22.66 4.69 -12.70
C ALA A 29 -22.37 5.57 -11.49
N VAL A 30 -21.12 5.63 -11.01
CA VAL A 30 -20.72 6.59 -9.95
C VAL A 30 -20.98 8.04 -10.36
N VAL A 31 -20.83 8.35 -11.66
CA VAL A 31 -21.06 9.70 -12.20
C VAL A 31 -22.51 9.91 -12.68
N GLY A 32 -23.37 8.89 -12.54
CA GLY A 32 -24.78 8.96 -12.97
C GLY A 32 -25.00 8.85 -14.48
N LEU A 33 -23.98 8.41 -15.24
CA LEU A 33 -24.13 8.12 -16.67
C LEU A 33 -24.84 6.79 -16.94
N LEU A 34 -24.78 5.85 -15.98
CA LEU A 34 -25.50 4.58 -15.99
C LEU A 34 -26.19 4.38 -14.63
N GLU A 35 -27.27 3.60 -14.62
CA GLU A 35 -27.91 3.09 -13.41
C GLU A 35 -27.60 1.60 -13.28
N ALA A 36 -27.29 1.15 -12.06
CA ALA A 36 -26.92 -0.23 -11.77
C ALA A 36 -28.00 -0.90 -10.91
N ASP A 37 -28.73 -1.84 -11.51
CA ASP A 37 -29.70 -2.67 -10.82
C ASP A 37 -29.11 -4.06 -10.59
N PHE A 38 -28.86 -4.42 -9.33
CA PHE A 38 -28.40 -5.76 -9.00
C PHE A 38 -29.59 -6.72 -8.93
N ILE A 39 -29.63 -7.70 -9.83
CA ILE A 39 -30.68 -8.72 -9.86
C ILE A 39 -30.13 -9.99 -9.23
N VAL A 40 -30.87 -10.51 -8.26
CA VAL A 40 -30.64 -11.84 -7.66
C VAL A 40 -31.72 -12.77 -8.17
N GLU A 41 -31.44 -13.46 -9.28
CA GLU A 41 -32.25 -14.60 -9.72
C GLU A 41 -31.50 -15.89 -9.36
N GLY A 42 -31.95 -16.57 -8.29
CA GLY A 42 -31.51 -17.93 -7.95
C GLY A 42 -30.00 -18.14 -7.76
N ASP A 43 -29.60 -19.36 -7.41
CA ASP A 43 -28.26 -19.70 -6.91
C ASP A 43 -27.12 -19.60 -7.94
N GLU A 44 -27.40 -19.22 -9.20
CA GLU A 44 -26.38 -19.21 -10.27
C GLU A 44 -26.41 -18.00 -11.23
N THR A 45 -27.40 -17.10 -11.14
CA THR A 45 -27.55 -15.96 -12.07
C THR A 45 -27.72 -14.63 -11.36
N SER A 46 -26.81 -14.31 -10.44
CA SER A 46 -26.68 -12.95 -9.92
C SER A 46 -25.91 -12.06 -10.91
N GLY A 47 -26.47 -10.90 -11.24
CA GLY A 47 -25.87 -10.01 -12.24
C GLY A 47 -26.32 -8.56 -12.07
N THR A 48 -25.47 -7.64 -12.50
CA THR A 48 -25.80 -6.21 -12.56
C THR A 48 -26.38 -5.89 -13.94
N VAL A 49 -27.64 -5.46 -13.98
CA VAL A 49 -28.25 -4.89 -15.17
C VAL A 49 -27.95 -3.39 -15.20
N TRP A 50 -27.37 -2.94 -16.30
CA TRP A 50 -27.03 -1.54 -16.53
C TRP A 50 -28.13 -0.89 -17.36
N ARG A 51 -28.72 0.19 -16.84
CA ARG A 51 -29.69 1.02 -17.54
C ARG A 51 -29.08 2.36 -17.91
N VAL A 52 -29.49 2.92 -19.04
CA VAL A 52 -29.03 4.23 -19.50
C VAL A 52 -30.11 5.26 -19.16
N PRO A 53 -29.86 6.21 -18.24
CA PRO A 53 -30.81 7.27 -17.90
C PRO A 53 -31.10 8.17 -19.11
N GLU A 54 -32.30 8.73 -19.19
CA GLU A 54 -32.69 9.63 -20.28
C GLU A 54 -31.78 10.87 -20.40
N GLN A 55 -31.23 11.33 -19.28
CA GLN A 55 -30.31 12.47 -19.23
C GLN A 55 -29.00 12.16 -19.98
N SER A 56 -28.51 10.93 -19.88
CA SER A 56 -27.30 10.46 -20.58
C SER A 56 -27.53 10.37 -22.10
N LEU A 57 -28.75 10.00 -22.53
CA LEU A 57 -29.10 9.93 -23.95
C LEU A 57 -29.08 11.30 -24.64
N ARG A 58 -29.23 12.42 -23.90
CA ARG A 58 -29.12 13.78 -24.45
C ARG A 58 -27.72 14.12 -24.97
N LEU A 59 -26.70 13.37 -24.54
CA LEU A 59 -25.33 13.53 -25.05
C LEU A 59 -25.19 13.05 -26.50
N LEU A 60 -26.10 12.21 -27.00
CA LEU A 60 -26.13 11.80 -28.40
C LEU A 60 -26.68 12.89 -29.33
N ASP A 61 -27.46 13.83 -28.79
CA ASP A 61 -28.01 14.97 -29.54
C ASP A 61 -26.95 16.09 -29.74
N ALA A 62 -25.80 16.00 -29.07
CA ALA A 62 -24.70 16.95 -29.15
C ALA A 62 -23.69 16.58 -30.26
N GLU A 63 -22.88 17.55 -30.71
CA GLU A 63 -21.76 17.28 -31.62
C GLU A 63 -20.82 16.20 -31.05
N PRO A 64 -20.35 15.24 -31.84
CA PRO A 64 -19.62 14.07 -31.36
C PRO A 64 -18.32 14.43 -30.62
N VAL A 65 -17.66 15.51 -31.02
CA VAL A 65 -16.44 16.01 -30.37
C VAL A 65 -16.74 16.55 -28.97
N LYS A 66 -17.84 17.30 -28.81
CA LYS A 66 -18.27 17.85 -27.52
C LYS A 66 -18.78 16.74 -26.60
N ALA A 67 -19.50 15.77 -27.13
CA ALA A 67 -19.99 14.61 -26.38
C ALA A 67 -18.82 13.78 -25.81
N ARG A 68 -17.76 13.54 -26.60
CA ARG A 68 -16.54 12.85 -26.15
C ARG A 68 -15.81 13.62 -25.04
N ALA A 69 -15.58 14.91 -25.24
CA ALA A 69 -14.90 15.74 -24.24
C ALA A 69 -15.68 15.80 -22.91
N GLU A 70 -17.01 15.86 -22.99
CA GLU A 70 -17.86 15.88 -21.79
C GLU A 70 -17.84 14.54 -21.05
N LEU A 71 -17.85 13.41 -21.76
CA LEU A 71 -17.72 12.09 -21.15
C LEU A 71 -16.35 11.87 -20.51
N GLU A 72 -15.28 12.29 -21.17
CA GLU A 72 -13.93 12.26 -20.60
C GLU A 72 -13.87 13.07 -19.29
N ARG A 73 -14.43 14.29 -19.30
CA ARG A 73 -14.52 15.15 -18.12
C ARG A 73 -15.34 14.54 -16.98
N LEU A 74 -16.45 13.87 -17.30
CA LEU A 74 -17.32 13.23 -16.32
C LEU A 74 -16.66 11.98 -15.74
N LEU A 75 -16.13 11.09 -16.57
CA LEU A 75 -15.45 9.87 -16.15
C LEU A 75 -14.17 10.16 -15.34
N GLY A 76 -13.50 11.29 -15.59
CA GLY A 76 -12.35 11.76 -14.82
C GLY A 76 -12.67 12.11 -13.36
N LYS A 77 -13.94 12.34 -13.00
CA LYS A 77 -14.37 12.62 -11.62
C LYS A 77 -14.58 11.37 -10.78
N ALA A 78 -14.73 10.20 -11.41
CA ALA A 78 -14.88 8.94 -10.69
C ALA A 78 -13.52 8.29 -10.43
N PRO A 79 -13.24 7.86 -9.20
CA PRO A 79 -12.03 7.11 -8.90
C PRO A 79 -12.00 5.80 -9.69
N TYR A 80 -10.83 5.39 -10.17
CA TYR A 80 -10.64 4.05 -10.72
C TYR A 80 -10.83 3.04 -9.58
N LYS A 81 -11.69 2.04 -9.78
CA LYS A 81 -11.67 0.83 -8.96
C LYS A 81 -10.66 -0.12 -9.59
N THR A 82 -9.39 0.22 -9.50
CA THR A 82 -8.38 -0.61 -10.13
C THR A 82 -8.35 -1.97 -9.43
N THR A 83 -8.82 -2.97 -10.17
CA THR A 83 -8.55 -4.37 -9.88
C THR A 83 -7.03 -4.52 -10.00
N THR A 84 -6.37 -4.58 -8.84
CA THR A 84 -5.01 -5.09 -8.62
C THR A 84 -3.81 -4.27 -9.15
N LEU A 85 -3.99 -3.02 -9.62
CA LEU A 85 -2.87 -2.22 -10.14
C LEU A 85 -2.77 -0.76 -9.68
N ASP A 86 -3.05 -0.46 -8.41
CA ASP A 86 -2.61 0.81 -7.78
C ASP A 86 -1.44 0.55 -6.81
N VAL A 87 -0.23 0.39 -7.36
CA VAL A 87 1.01 0.28 -6.54
C VAL A 87 2.09 1.29 -6.98
N LEU A 88 1.80 2.30 -7.81
CA LEU A 88 2.84 3.29 -8.15
C LEU A 88 2.46 4.78 -8.11
N MET A 89 1.21 5.19 -7.80
CA MET A 89 0.81 6.61 -7.95
C MET A 89 -0.27 7.14 -6.99
N GLN A 90 -0.42 6.65 -5.75
CA GLN A 90 -1.40 7.23 -4.81
C GLN A 90 -0.81 7.50 -3.42
N ASP A 91 0.15 8.43 -3.37
CA ASP A 91 0.41 9.28 -2.20
C ASP A 91 -0.10 10.69 -2.54
N LEU A 92 -1.40 10.94 -2.34
CA LEU A 92 -1.99 12.28 -2.28
C LEU A 92 -3.31 12.20 -1.48
N PRO A 93 -3.54 13.09 -0.49
CA PRO A 93 -4.72 13.06 0.35
C PRO A 93 -5.93 13.65 -0.37
N GLY A 94 -6.97 12.84 -0.61
CA GLY A 94 -8.28 13.27 -1.09
C GLY A 94 -9.33 13.15 0.03
N GLU A 95 -10.13 14.21 0.21
CA GLU A 95 -11.18 14.35 1.22
C GLU A 95 -12.14 13.15 1.33
N PRO A 96 -12.66 12.85 2.53
CA PRO A 96 -13.72 11.85 2.68
C PRO A 96 -15.06 12.36 2.10
N PRO A 97 -15.86 11.49 1.46
CA PRO A 97 -17.20 11.86 1.01
C PRO A 97 -18.10 12.20 2.20
N ARG A 98 -18.80 13.34 2.10
CA ARG A 98 -19.78 13.81 3.08
C ARG A 98 -21.01 12.89 3.09
N ASP A 99 -21.20 12.17 4.18
CA ASP A 99 -22.47 11.53 4.52
C ASP A 99 -23.58 12.57 4.70
N LYS A 100 -24.59 12.53 3.82
CA LYS A 100 -25.94 13.01 4.12
C LYS A 100 -26.95 11.95 3.72
N ALA A 101 -27.10 10.94 4.57
CA ALA A 101 -28.33 10.18 4.67
C ALA A 101 -28.92 10.42 6.06
N ARG A 102 -29.78 11.44 6.15
CA ARG A 102 -30.63 11.67 7.31
C ARG A 102 -31.56 10.47 7.48
N SER A 103 -31.56 9.95 8.70
CA SER A 103 -32.53 9.03 9.26
C SER A 103 -33.97 9.49 9.02
N VAL A 104 -34.81 8.62 8.46
CA VAL A 104 -36.26 8.68 8.67
C VAL A 104 -36.76 7.26 8.97
N GLY A 105 -37.30 7.11 10.18
CA GLY A 105 -38.47 6.30 10.47
C GLY A 105 -38.41 4.80 10.22
N LYS A 106 -38.16 4.04 11.30
CA LYS A 106 -38.68 2.67 11.45
C LYS A 106 -40.20 2.69 11.25
N THR A 107 -40.69 2.01 10.22
CA THR A 107 -42.08 1.55 10.19
C THR A 107 -42.09 0.09 9.76
N LYS A 108 -42.59 -0.76 10.66
CA LYS A 108 -42.87 -2.17 10.42
C LYS A 108 -43.87 -2.30 9.27
N SER A 109 -43.66 -3.22 8.34
CA SER A 109 -44.78 -3.77 7.57
C SER A 109 -44.59 -5.26 7.35
N ASN A 110 -45.58 -5.99 7.85
CA ASN A 110 -45.79 -7.41 7.75
C ASN A 110 -45.81 -7.89 6.29
N HIS A 111 -45.40 -9.15 6.12
CA HIS A 111 -45.90 -10.01 5.06
C HIS A 111 -47.43 -9.97 5.02
N GLU A 112 -48.00 -9.57 3.89
CA GLU A 112 -49.32 -10.06 3.50
C GLU A 112 -49.46 -10.07 1.97
N THR A 113 -49.74 -11.26 1.49
CA THR A 113 -50.09 -11.65 0.13
C THR A 113 -51.39 -10.97 -0.29
N ARG A 114 -51.41 -10.27 -1.44
CA ARG A 114 -52.67 -10.04 -2.16
C ARG A 114 -52.46 -9.73 -3.65
N ALA A 115 -52.87 -10.68 -4.47
CA ALA A 115 -53.27 -10.47 -5.85
C ALA A 115 -54.60 -9.69 -5.89
N ALA A 116 -54.71 -8.69 -6.76
CA ALA A 116 -55.94 -8.32 -7.47
C ALA A 116 -55.66 -7.17 -8.44
N ALA A 117 -56.06 -7.37 -9.69
CA ALA A 117 -56.12 -6.37 -10.75
C ALA A 117 -57.23 -5.34 -10.51
N GLY A 118 -57.05 -4.11 -11.01
CA GLY A 118 -58.12 -3.12 -11.18
C GLY A 118 -57.60 -1.71 -11.49
N PRO A 119 -58.12 -0.99 -12.49
CA PRO A 119 -57.38 0.04 -13.23
C PRO A 119 -57.70 1.47 -12.77
N LEU A 120 -56.71 2.36 -12.73
CA LEU A 120 -56.94 3.79 -12.56
C LEU A 120 -56.02 4.62 -13.48
N LYS A 121 -56.70 5.45 -14.27
CA LYS A 121 -56.22 6.41 -15.26
C LYS A 121 -55.21 7.39 -14.67
N SER A 122 -54.16 7.71 -15.42
CA SER A 122 -53.48 9.01 -15.32
C SER A 122 -53.13 9.55 -16.71
N THR A 123 -53.73 10.71 -16.99
CA THR A 123 -53.23 11.87 -17.74
C THR A 123 -52.10 11.68 -18.76
N SER A 124 -52.44 12.07 -19.99
CA SER A 124 -51.58 12.43 -21.10
C SER A 124 -50.33 13.22 -20.71
N GLY A 125 -49.18 12.64 -21.00
CA GLY A 125 -47.89 13.30 -21.21
C GLY A 125 -47.04 12.33 -22.01
N ALA A 126 -46.89 12.59 -23.31
CA ALA A 126 -46.17 11.72 -24.24
C ALA A 126 -44.68 11.63 -23.86
N ALA A 127 -44.32 10.62 -23.07
CA ALA A 127 -42.95 10.13 -23.01
C ALA A 127 -42.77 9.18 -24.19
N GLN A 128 -42.14 9.67 -25.25
CA GLN A 128 -41.65 8.83 -26.34
C GLN A 128 -40.76 7.74 -25.75
N GLU A 129 -41.20 6.48 -25.81
CA GLU A 129 -40.32 5.33 -25.62
C GLU A 129 -39.19 5.42 -26.66
N LYS A 130 -38.03 5.95 -26.25
CA LYS A 130 -36.85 6.03 -27.11
C LYS A 130 -36.33 4.61 -27.36
N THR A 131 -36.06 4.35 -28.64
CA THR A 131 -35.77 3.06 -29.26
C THR A 131 -34.55 2.35 -28.65
N PRO A 132 -34.53 1.00 -28.51
CA PRO A 132 -33.35 0.24 -28.04
C PRO A 132 -32.07 0.42 -28.86
N SER A 133 -32.14 1.01 -30.06
CA SER A 133 -30.98 1.41 -30.87
C SER A 133 -30.17 2.54 -30.22
N THR A 134 -30.84 3.55 -29.65
CA THR A 134 -30.19 4.73 -29.06
C THR A 134 -29.38 4.36 -27.82
N CYS A 135 -29.87 3.41 -27.02
CA CYS A 135 -29.11 2.86 -25.89
C CYS A 135 -27.84 2.11 -26.34
N ARG A 136 -27.90 1.39 -27.46
CA ARG A 136 -26.71 0.70 -28.02
C ARG A 136 -25.67 1.69 -28.53
N GLU A 137 -26.11 2.77 -29.17
CA GLU A 137 -25.24 3.85 -29.64
C GLU A 137 -24.53 4.55 -28.48
N PHE A 138 -25.25 4.89 -27.41
CA PHE A 138 -24.64 5.46 -26.21
C PHE A 138 -23.61 4.52 -25.58
N LEU A 139 -23.92 3.23 -25.44
CA LEU A 139 -22.97 2.26 -24.91
C LEU A 139 -21.75 2.06 -25.81
N ALA A 140 -21.90 2.17 -27.13
CA ALA A 140 -20.78 2.12 -28.07
C ALA A 140 -19.85 3.32 -27.88
N LEU A 141 -20.43 4.53 -27.73
CA LEU A 141 -19.70 5.77 -27.48
C LEU A 141 -18.99 5.74 -26.11
N LEU A 142 -19.66 5.23 -25.06
CA LEU A 142 -19.04 5.04 -23.76
C LEU A 142 -17.82 4.10 -23.84
N ARG A 143 -17.93 3.00 -24.61
CA ARG A 143 -16.85 2.01 -24.81
C ARG A 143 -15.63 2.56 -25.57
N GLU A 144 -15.72 3.74 -26.20
CA GLU A 144 -14.52 4.41 -26.75
C GLU A 144 -13.56 4.86 -25.64
N HIS A 145 -14.06 5.03 -24.40
CA HIS A 145 -13.30 5.48 -23.23
C HIS A 145 -12.80 4.31 -22.35
N ILE A 146 -12.77 3.08 -22.89
CA ILE A 146 -12.19 1.92 -22.19
C ILE A 146 -10.70 2.18 -21.94
N ALA A 147 -10.27 1.95 -20.70
CA ALA A 147 -8.86 2.04 -20.34
C ALA A 147 -8.03 1.04 -21.17
N PRO A 148 -6.83 1.42 -21.63
CA PRO A 148 -5.95 0.50 -22.35
C PRO A 148 -5.61 -0.72 -21.48
N PRO A 149 -5.43 -1.90 -22.08
CA PRO A 149 -5.20 -3.12 -21.32
C PRO A 149 -3.87 -3.04 -20.56
N VAL A 150 -3.89 -3.51 -19.32
CA VAL A 150 -2.70 -3.59 -18.47
C VAL A 150 -1.69 -4.54 -19.11
N VAL A 151 -0.49 -4.02 -19.40
CA VAL A 151 0.61 -4.77 -20.04
C VAL A 151 0.93 -6.07 -19.32
N ALA A 152 1.01 -6.05 -17.99
CA ALA A 152 1.29 -7.24 -17.20
C ALA A 152 0.21 -8.34 -17.38
N HIS A 153 -1.07 -7.96 -17.48
CA HIS A 153 -2.15 -8.93 -17.71
C HIS A 153 -2.09 -9.52 -19.12
N VAL A 154 -1.76 -8.70 -20.12
CA VAL A 154 -1.58 -9.16 -21.50
C VAL A 154 -0.38 -10.11 -21.59
N ALA A 155 0.77 -9.75 -21.00
CA ALA A 155 1.97 -10.57 -21.00
C ALA A 155 1.73 -11.96 -20.38
N VAL A 156 1.13 -12.02 -19.19
CA VAL A 156 0.79 -13.30 -18.54
C VAL A 156 -0.25 -14.07 -19.37
N ALA A 157 -1.26 -13.42 -19.94
CA ALA A 157 -2.24 -14.09 -20.79
C ALA A 157 -1.60 -14.74 -22.03
N LEU A 158 -0.63 -14.06 -22.66
CA LEU A 158 0.12 -14.61 -23.79
C LEU A 158 1.02 -15.78 -23.37
N LEU A 159 1.75 -15.65 -22.25
CA LEU A 159 2.59 -16.73 -21.71
C LEU A 159 1.77 -17.98 -21.37
N VAL A 160 0.62 -17.80 -20.73
CA VAL A 160 -0.32 -18.88 -20.40
C VAL A 160 -0.94 -19.47 -21.66
N ALA A 161 -1.35 -18.64 -22.63
CA ALA A 161 -1.93 -19.14 -23.88
C ALA A 161 -0.93 -20.00 -24.66
N ARG A 162 0.34 -19.63 -24.69
CA ARG A 162 1.41 -20.43 -25.29
C ARG A 162 1.62 -21.73 -24.53
N ALA A 163 1.71 -21.67 -23.20
CA ALA A 163 1.89 -22.86 -22.36
C ALA A 163 0.74 -23.87 -22.49
N VAL A 164 -0.49 -23.39 -22.60
CA VAL A 164 -1.66 -24.26 -22.82
C VAL A 164 -1.70 -24.76 -24.26
N GLY A 165 -1.43 -23.90 -25.24
CA GLY A 165 -1.47 -24.25 -26.66
C GLY A 165 -0.44 -25.29 -27.08
N SER A 166 0.70 -25.36 -26.39
CA SER A 166 1.74 -26.40 -26.61
C SER A 166 1.46 -27.70 -25.87
N SER A 167 0.79 -27.64 -24.71
CA SER A 167 0.68 -28.80 -23.79
C SER A 167 -0.71 -29.45 -23.75
N VAL A 168 -1.77 -28.77 -24.20
CA VAL A 168 -3.16 -29.22 -24.02
C VAL A 168 -3.99 -28.95 -25.29
N PRO A 169 -4.94 -29.82 -25.67
CA PRO A 169 -5.75 -29.63 -26.89
C PRO A 169 -6.78 -28.50 -26.82
N ASP A 170 -7.24 -28.07 -25.64
CA ASP A 170 -8.14 -26.92 -25.47
C ASP A 170 -8.11 -26.36 -24.03
N LEU A 171 -8.44 -25.07 -23.84
CA LEU A 171 -8.48 -24.40 -22.53
C LEU A 171 -9.51 -25.03 -21.58
N SER A 172 -10.55 -25.64 -22.14
CA SER A 172 -11.56 -26.38 -21.39
C SER A 172 -10.96 -27.56 -20.60
N ALA A 173 -9.89 -28.17 -21.11
CA ALA A 173 -9.20 -29.25 -20.42
C ALA A 173 -8.39 -28.75 -19.22
N LEU A 174 -7.73 -27.58 -19.32
CA LEU A 174 -7.11 -26.93 -18.15
C LEU A 174 -8.16 -26.62 -17.06
N SER A 175 -9.29 -26.02 -17.47
CA SER A 175 -10.41 -25.73 -16.57
C SER A 175 -11.00 -27.00 -15.94
N ALA A 176 -11.05 -28.12 -16.68
CA ALA A 176 -11.50 -29.41 -16.16
C ALA A 176 -10.54 -29.97 -15.11
N VAL A 177 -9.23 -29.96 -15.39
CA VAL A 177 -8.20 -30.43 -14.44
C VAL A 177 -8.23 -29.60 -13.16
N ILE A 178 -8.25 -28.26 -13.25
CA ILE A 178 -8.28 -27.38 -12.07
C ILE A 178 -9.61 -27.48 -11.30
N ARG A 179 -10.69 -27.98 -11.91
CA ARG A 179 -11.95 -28.23 -11.17
C ARG A 179 -11.89 -29.47 -10.28
N HIS A 180 -10.97 -30.39 -10.52
CA HIS A 180 -10.89 -31.62 -9.75
C HIS A 180 -10.14 -31.39 -8.43
N PRO A 181 -10.77 -31.68 -7.27
CA PRO A 181 -10.09 -31.61 -5.98
C PRO A 181 -8.93 -32.61 -5.94
N GLY A 182 -7.74 -32.14 -5.59
CA GLY A 182 -6.51 -32.93 -5.56
C GLY A 182 -5.75 -33.03 -6.88
N ALA A 183 -6.19 -32.35 -7.94
CA ALA A 183 -5.38 -32.22 -9.16
C ALA A 183 -4.15 -31.33 -8.90
N PHE A 184 -2.99 -31.74 -9.41
CA PHE A 184 -1.74 -30.99 -9.32
C PHE A 184 -1.31 -30.47 -10.70
N VAL A 185 -1.29 -29.16 -10.87
CA VAL A 185 -0.93 -28.49 -12.13
C VAL A 185 0.36 -27.70 -11.96
N LEU A 186 1.32 -27.95 -12.84
CA LEU A 186 2.58 -27.21 -12.93
C LEU A 186 2.53 -26.28 -14.15
N ILE A 187 2.84 -25.00 -13.95
CA ILE A 187 2.95 -23.99 -15.00
C ILE A 187 4.34 -23.38 -14.94
N LYS A 188 5.14 -23.67 -15.95
CA LYS A 188 6.51 -23.17 -16.08
C LYS A 188 6.56 -22.05 -17.11
N ALA A 189 6.98 -20.87 -16.70
CA ALA A 189 7.20 -19.75 -17.60
C ALA A 189 8.43 -18.95 -17.10
N PRO A 190 9.61 -19.11 -17.73
CA PRO A 190 10.88 -18.57 -17.22
C PRO A 190 11.01 -17.07 -17.45
N VAL A 191 10.13 -16.28 -16.83
CA VAL A 191 10.05 -14.83 -16.94
C VAL A 191 9.88 -14.25 -15.54
N GLY A 192 10.78 -13.38 -15.11
CA GLY A 192 10.75 -12.83 -13.75
C GLY A 192 9.43 -12.13 -13.44
N ARG A 193 8.94 -12.33 -12.21
CA ARG A 193 7.63 -11.86 -11.70
C ARG A 193 6.40 -12.50 -12.34
N PHE A 194 6.55 -13.59 -13.09
CA PHE A 194 5.43 -14.37 -13.61
C PHE A 194 4.59 -14.98 -12.48
N GLU A 195 5.21 -15.60 -11.47
CA GLU A 195 4.51 -16.26 -10.35
C GLU A 195 3.50 -15.31 -9.71
N ARG A 196 3.98 -14.11 -9.39
CA ARG A 196 3.19 -13.07 -8.77
C ARG A 196 2.03 -12.58 -9.62
N ARG A 197 2.32 -12.22 -10.87
CA ARG A 197 1.32 -11.66 -11.79
C ARG A 197 0.27 -12.70 -12.18
N PHE A 198 0.68 -13.96 -12.31
CA PHE A 198 -0.22 -15.07 -12.54
C PHE A 198 -1.16 -15.32 -11.35
N GLY A 199 -0.65 -15.29 -10.12
CA GLY A 199 -1.47 -15.39 -8.90
C GLY A 199 -2.56 -14.31 -8.83
N LEU A 200 -2.20 -13.04 -9.09
CA LEU A 200 -3.18 -11.95 -9.12
C LEU A 200 -4.25 -12.16 -10.20
N MET A 201 -3.86 -12.59 -11.41
CA MET A 201 -4.83 -12.87 -12.47
C MET A 201 -5.73 -14.09 -12.21
N LEU A 202 -5.25 -15.07 -11.44
CA LEU A 202 -6.07 -16.18 -10.98
C LEU A 202 -7.16 -15.69 -10.02
N GLU A 203 -6.79 -14.93 -8.99
CA GLU A 203 -7.75 -14.33 -8.04
C GLU A 203 -8.78 -13.43 -8.73
N ASP A 204 -8.36 -12.73 -9.78
CA ASP A 204 -9.20 -11.85 -10.60
C ASP A 204 -10.19 -12.60 -11.49
N GLY A 205 -10.06 -13.93 -11.59
CA GLY A 205 -10.82 -14.72 -12.54
C GLY A 205 -10.50 -14.29 -13.98
N LEU A 206 -9.27 -13.82 -14.25
CA LEU A 206 -8.83 -13.48 -15.60
C LEU A 206 -8.35 -14.72 -16.35
N ILE A 207 -7.74 -15.67 -15.64
CA ILE A 207 -7.33 -16.98 -16.19
C ILE A 207 -8.50 -17.97 -16.16
N LEU A 208 -9.17 -18.10 -15.00
CA LEU A 208 -10.28 -19.04 -14.79
C LEU A 208 -11.64 -18.34 -14.89
N PRO A 209 -12.71 -19.05 -15.27
CA PRO A 209 -14.03 -18.45 -15.45
C PRO A 209 -14.73 -17.99 -14.17
N TYR A 210 -14.11 -18.18 -13.01
CA TYR A 210 -14.63 -17.89 -11.67
C TYR A 210 -13.53 -17.26 -10.80
N TRP A 211 -13.94 -16.56 -9.75
CA TRP A 211 -13.00 -16.01 -8.76
C TRP A 211 -12.43 -17.11 -7.88
N THR A 212 -11.14 -16.99 -7.56
CA THR A 212 -10.44 -17.95 -6.73
C THR A 212 -9.92 -17.30 -5.46
N LYS A 213 -9.82 -18.09 -4.40
CA LYS A 213 -9.07 -17.76 -3.20
C LYS A 213 -7.79 -18.58 -3.23
N LEU A 214 -6.63 -17.93 -3.19
CA LEU A 214 -5.35 -18.63 -3.16
C LEU A 214 -4.97 -18.91 -1.71
N GLU A 215 -4.58 -20.15 -1.44
CA GLU A 215 -4.04 -20.59 -0.15
C GLU A 215 -2.68 -21.23 -0.40
N ASP A 216 -1.68 -20.95 0.41
CA ASP A 216 -0.35 -21.55 0.20
C ASP A 216 -0.30 -22.98 0.75
N VAL A 217 0.43 -23.85 0.06
CA VAL A 217 0.75 -25.22 0.48
C VAL A 217 1.91 -25.24 1.48
N HIS A 218 2.87 -24.32 1.34
CA HIS A 218 4.08 -24.28 2.16
C HIS A 218 4.14 -22.96 2.96
N ARG A 219 5.06 -22.83 3.93
CA ARG A 219 5.21 -21.66 4.84
C ARG A 219 5.59 -20.34 4.13
N SER A 220 5.35 -20.23 2.83
CA SER A 220 5.55 -19.10 1.95
C SER A 220 4.30 -18.20 1.91
N SER A 221 4.36 -17.13 1.12
CA SER A 221 3.16 -16.34 0.79
C SER A 221 2.47 -16.96 -0.43
N PRO A 222 1.12 -16.91 -0.52
CA PRO A 222 0.42 -17.29 -1.74
C PRO A 222 1.01 -16.56 -2.95
N LEU A 223 0.83 -17.10 -4.17
CA LEU A 223 1.36 -16.48 -5.39
C LEU A 223 1.02 -14.98 -5.50
N SER A 224 -0.09 -14.51 -4.92
CA SER A 224 -0.49 -13.11 -4.90
C SER A 224 0.19 -12.22 -3.82
N ASP A 225 1.17 -12.72 -3.06
CA ASP A 225 1.80 -12.07 -1.89
C ASP A 225 0.81 -11.69 -0.76
N GLY A 226 -0.32 -12.39 -0.65
CA GLY A 226 -1.28 -12.17 0.44
C GLY A 226 -1.98 -10.80 0.42
N TYR A 227 -2.12 -10.17 -0.76
CA TYR A 227 -2.75 -8.85 -0.88
C TYR A 227 -4.18 -8.84 -0.34
N GLY A 228 -4.50 -7.78 0.43
CA GLY A 228 -5.77 -7.65 1.15
C GLY A 228 -7.01 -7.88 0.27
N ASP A 229 -7.89 -8.75 0.75
CA ASP A 229 -9.14 -9.14 0.11
C ASP A 229 -10.11 -7.96 -0.08
N ARG A 230 -9.96 -7.23 -1.20
CA ARG A 230 -10.80 -6.08 -1.55
C ARG A 230 -12.16 -6.48 -2.15
N ARG A 231 -12.44 -7.77 -2.40
CA ARG A 231 -13.61 -8.22 -3.18
C ARG A 231 -14.60 -9.07 -2.37
N ARG A 232 -15.01 -8.57 -1.21
CA ARG A 232 -15.99 -9.23 -0.34
C ARG A 232 -17.32 -9.47 -1.08
N GLY A 233 -17.88 -10.69 -0.97
CA GLY A 233 -19.29 -10.97 -1.27
C GLY A 233 -19.62 -11.90 -2.45
N LYS A 234 -18.64 -12.50 -3.16
CA LYS A 234 -18.90 -13.47 -4.25
C LYS A 234 -18.41 -14.88 -3.88
N PRO A 235 -19.08 -15.97 -4.33
CA PRO A 235 -18.61 -17.34 -4.12
C PRO A 235 -17.24 -17.52 -4.80
N ARG A 236 -16.28 -18.08 -4.06
CA ARG A 236 -14.91 -18.34 -4.55
C ARG A 236 -14.55 -19.80 -4.37
N LYS A 237 -13.78 -20.33 -5.32
CA LYS A 237 -13.15 -21.64 -5.19
C LYS A 237 -11.75 -21.47 -4.62
N THR A 238 -11.41 -22.28 -3.62
CA THR A 238 -10.06 -22.31 -3.08
C THR A 238 -9.13 -23.05 -4.04
N ILE A 239 -7.97 -22.49 -4.32
CA ILE A 239 -6.87 -23.15 -5.02
C ILE A 239 -5.66 -23.06 -4.12
N LYS A 240 -5.03 -24.22 -3.85
CA LYS A 240 -3.78 -24.27 -3.13
C LYS A 240 -2.63 -23.95 -4.10
N THR A 241 -1.70 -23.08 -3.74
CA THR A 241 -0.64 -22.61 -4.64
C THR A 241 0.75 -22.86 -4.08
N LEU A 242 1.73 -23.00 -4.96
CA LEU A 242 3.15 -23.10 -4.61
C LEU A 242 3.98 -22.30 -5.62
N ALA A 243 4.90 -21.47 -5.12
CA ALA A 243 5.85 -20.74 -5.95
C ALA A 243 7.08 -21.61 -6.28
N GLY A 244 7.46 -21.68 -7.55
CA GLY A 244 8.67 -22.39 -7.99
C GLY A 244 9.93 -21.84 -7.35
N THR A 245 9.97 -20.52 -7.11
CA THR A 245 11.06 -19.87 -6.36
C THR A 245 11.23 -20.37 -4.92
N ASP A 246 10.21 -20.98 -4.32
CA ASP A 246 10.25 -21.51 -2.95
C ASP A 246 10.50 -23.02 -2.89
N VAL A 247 10.36 -23.73 -4.02
CA VAL A 247 10.60 -25.18 -4.09
C VAL A 247 12.06 -25.55 -3.78
N PRO A 248 13.10 -24.91 -4.37
CA PRO A 248 14.49 -25.22 -4.02
C PRO A 248 14.89 -24.79 -2.62
N LYS A 249 14.23 -23.77 -2.05
CA LYS A 249 14.53 -23.25 -0.70
C LYS A 249 13.94 -24.13 0.40
N ALA A 250 12.91 -24.90 0.07
CA ALA A 250 12.27 -25.83 1.00
C ALA A 250 13.09 -27.12 1.15
N VAL A 251 13.14 -27.66 2.36
CA VAL A 251 13.72 -29.00 2.57
C VAL A 251 12.85 -30.02 1.86
N GLU A 252 13.42 -30.74 0.88
CA GLU A 252 12.73 -31.71 0.03
C GLU A 252 11.78 -32.64 0.81
N ARG A 253 12.25 -33.25 1.91
CA ARG A 253 11.44 -34.15 2.75
C ARG A 253 10.22 -33.47 3.40
N SER A 254 10.31 -32.18 3.71
CA SER A 254 9.20 -31.43 4.30
C SER A 254 8.18 -31.08 3.22
N LEU A 255 8.64 -30.55 2.08
CA LEU A 255 7.76 -30.16 0.98
C LEU A 255 7.04 -31.38 0.37
N SER A 256 7.73 -32.50 0.19
CA SER A 256 7.09 -33.74 -0.27
C SER A 256 6.03 -34.23 0.70
N ARG A 257 6.25 -34.14 2.02
CA ARG A 257 5.24 -34.53 3.02
C ARG A 257 4.02 -33.62 2.95
N PHE A 258 4.22 -32.30 2.89
CA PHE A 258 3.11 -31.35 2.77
C PHE A 258 2.32 -31.53 1.47
N LEU A 259 2.98 -31.74 0.34
CA LEU A 259 2.30 -32.04 -0.92
C LEU A 259 1.52 -33.34 -0.84
N VAL A 260 2.07 -34.39 -0.23
CA VAL A 260 1.36 -35.65 0.00
C VAL A 260 0.12 -35.44 0.87
N ASP A 261 0.23 -34.72 1.99
CA ASP A 261 -0.90 -34.44 2.87
C ASP A 261 -2.00 -33.67 2.13
N VAL A 262 -1.63 -32.63 1.38
CA VAL A 262 -2.58 -31.82 0.59
C VAL A 262 -3.26 -32.61 -0.53
N LEU A 263 -2.49 -33.44 -1.25
CA LEU A 263 -3.02 -34.26 -2.35
C LEU A 263 -3.90 -35.41 -1.83
N LEU A 264 -3.61 -35.96 -0.64
CA LEU A 264 -4.42 -36.98 0.03
C LEU A 264 -5.72 -36.39 0.62
N GLU A 265 -5.65 -35.20 1.21
CA GLU A 265 -6.84 -34.48 1.71
C GLU A 265 -7.85 -34.20 0.61
N ARG A 266 -7.39 -34.02 -0.64
CA ARG A 266 -8.21 -33.65 -1.81
C ARG A 266 -9.16 -32.48 -1.48
N SER A 267 -8.67 -31.49 -0.75
CA SER A 267 -9.47 -30.33 -0.32
C SER A 267 -9.60 -29.26 -1.42
N ALA A 268 -8.58 -29.13 -2.28
CA ALA A 268 -8.52 -28.18 -3.38
C ALA A 268 -7.53 -28.65 -4.47
N PRO A 269 -7.60 -28.14 -5.71
CA PRO A 269 -6.52 -28.28 -6.68
C PRO A 269 -5.25 -27.56 -6.20
N VAL A 270 -4.09 -28.08 -6.58
CA VAL A 270 -2.77 -27.49 -6.32
C VAL A 270 -2.21 -26.92 -7.62
N VAL A 271 -1.78 -25.66 -7.60
CA VAL A 271 -1.14 -25.00 -8.75
C VAL A 271 0.27 -24.54 -8.37
N LEU A 272 1.27 -25.11 -9.03
CA LEU A 272 2.66 -24.65 -8.95
C LEU A 272 2.92 -23.74 -10.15
N ALA A 273 3.26 -22.48 -9.88
CA ALA A 273 3.77 -21.58 -10.92
C ALA A 273 5.28 -21.44 -10.71
N ASP A 274 6.07 -21.65 -11.77
CA ASP A 274 7.53 -21.59 -11.73
C ASP A 274 8.05 -20.57 -12.73
N GLU A 275 8.74 -19.55 -12.22
CA GLU A 275 9.45 -18.55 -13.04
C GLU A 275 10.95 -18.80 -13.14
N THR A 276 11.47 -19.83 -12.46
CA THR A 276 12.89 -20.10 -12.41
C THR A 276 13.39 -20.76 -13.70
N LYS A 277 14.63 -20.45 -14.08
CA LYS A 277 15.32 -21.15 -15.19
C LYS A 277 15.89 -22.50 -14.74
N THR A 278 15.96 -22.74 -13.43
CA THR A 278 16.47 -23.97 -12.84
C THR A 278 15.50 -25.13 -13.02
N ALA A 279 16.01 -26.36 -13.12
CA ALA A 279 15.16 -27.53 -13.12
C ALA A 279 14.55 -27.72 -11.71
N LEU A 280 13.23 -27.86 -11.65
CA LEU A 280 12.57 -28.24 -10.41
C LEU A 280 12.98 -29.66 -10.00
N PRO A 281 12.98 -29.98 -8.70
CA PRO A 281 13.21 -31.33 -8.21
C PRO A 281 12.25 -32.36 -8.86
N PRO A 282 12.71 -33.60 -9.14
CA PRO A 282 11.90 -34.59 -9.85
C PRO A 282 10.55 -34.88 -9.22
N PHE A 283 10.43 -34.80 -7.88
CA PHE A 283 9.15 -35.02 -7.22
C PHE A 283 8.11 -33.96 -7.63
N ALA A 284 8.48 -32.70 -7.85
CA ALA A 284 7.53 -31.64 -8.20
C ALA A 284 7.09 -31.73 -9.67
N SER A 285 7.98 -32.11 -10.57
CA SER A 285 7.67 -32.24 -12.00
C SER A 285 6.98 -33.57 -12.35
N MET A 286 7.35 -34.68 -11.70
CA MET A 286 6.83 -36.02 -12.01
C MET A 286 5.50 -36.34 -11.35
N THR A 287 5.14 -35.65 -10.26
CA THR A 287 3.83 -35.86 -9.62
C THR A 287 2.73 -34.98 -10.20
N ALA A 288 3.06 -34.00 -11.05
CA ALA A 288 2.08 -33.11 -11.65
C ALA A 288 1.18 -33.88 -12.63
N ASP A 289 -0.14 -33.77 -12.45
CA ASP A 289 -1.14 -34.34 -13.35
C ASP A 289 -1.14 -33.62 -14.71
N LEU A 290 -0.72 -32.35 -14.73
CA LEU A 290 -0.60 -31.55 -15.93
C LEU A 290 0.60 -30.60 -15.83
N VAL A 291 1.47 -30.62 -16.84
CA VAL A 291 2.61 -29.71 -16.97
C VAL A 291 2.41 -28.80 -18.18
N LEU A 292 2.38 -27.49 -17.94
CA LEU A 292 2.26 -26.44 -18.95
C LEU A 292 3.58 -25.69 -19.03
N GLU A 293 4.22 -25.66 -20.20
CA GLU A 293 5.52 -25.01 -20.37
C GLU A 293 5.46 -23.89 -21.40
N SER A 294 5.89 -22.70 -21.01
CA SER A 294 6.05 -21.54 -21.86
C SER A 294 7.53 -21.34 -22.19
N GLY A 295 7.85 -21.00 -23.45
CA GLY A 295 9.22 -20.71 -23.91
C GLY A 295 9.82 -19.41 -23.36
N GLY A 296 9.09 -18.65 -22.54
CA GLY A 296 9.53 -17.36 -21.98
C GLY A 296 9.23 -16.17 -22.88
N LEU A 297 10.06 -15.12 -22.81
CA LEU A 297 9.94 -13.93 -23.65
C LEU A 297 10.70 -14.12 -24.96
N ASP A 298 10.01 -13.97 -26.09
CA ASP A 298 10.60 -13.89 -27.42
C ASP A 298 10.12 -12.63 -28.18
N HIS A 299 10.76 -12.31 -29.30
CA HIS A 299 10.44 -11.11 -30.08
C HIS A 299 9.01 -11.15 -30.63
N GLU A 300 8.45 -12.32 -30.90
CA GLU A 300 7.05 -12.47 -31.33
C GLU A 300 6.08 -12.07 -30.21
N LEU A 301 6.31 -12.51 -28.98
CA LEU A 301 5.48 -12.17 -27.82
C LEU A 301 5.51 -10.67 -27.54
N ILE A 302 6.70 -10.05 -27.61
CA ILE A 302 6.83 -8.60 -27.45
C ILE A 302 6.10 -7.86 -28.57
N ALA A 303 6.17 -8.34 -29.81
CA ALA A 303 5.44 -7.74 -30.92
C ALA A 303 3.91 -7.87 -30.76
N GLU A 304 3.41 -9.02 -30.30
CA GLU A 304 2.00 -9.23 -29.96
C GLU A 304 1.53 -8.32 -28.81
N LEU A 305 2.38 -8.14 -27.79
CA LEU A 305 2.11 -7.26 -26.66
C LEU A 305 2.05 -5.80 -27.11
N LEU A 306 3.01 -5.33 -27.92
CA LEU A 306 3.01 -3.98 -28.49
C LEU A 306 1.80 -3.73 -29.41
N GLN A 307 1.39 -4.73 -30.19
CA GLN A 307 0.18 -4.65 -31.00
C GLN A 307 -1.08 -4.53 -30.12
N THR A 308 -1.14 -5.28 -29.03
CA THR A 308 -2.32 -5.32 -28.14
C THR A 308 -2.43 -4.06 -27.27
N CYS A 309 -1.33 -3.58 -26.70
CA CYS A 309 -1.31 -2.48 -25.74
C CYS A 309 -1.12 -1.10 -26.40
N CYS A 310 -0.36 -1.03 -27.51
CA CYS A 310 0.02 0.24 -28.15
C CYS A 310 -0.51 0.36 -29.59
N GLY A 311 -1.10 -0.70 -30.16
CA GLY A 311 -1.59 -0.68 -31.55
C GLY A 311 -0.47 -0.70 -32.61
N ILE A 312 0.76 -1.05 -32.22
CA ILE A 312 1.91 -1.04 -33.13
C ILE A 312 1.95 -2.36 -33.92
N ALA A 313 2.01 -2.27 -35.25
CA ALA A 313 2.02 -3.45 -36.13
C ALA A 313 3.20 -4.41 -35.82
N PRO A 314 2.97 -5.73 -35.67
CA PRO A 314 4.02 -6.69 -35.32
C PRO A 314 5.21 -6.67 -36.27
N LYS A 315 4.96 -6.54 -37.58
CA LYS A 315 6.01 -6.46 -38.61
C LYS A 315 6.94 -5.26 -38.41
N HIS A 316 6.42 -4.14 -37.92
CA HIS A 316 7.22 -2.96 -37.65
C HIS A 316 8.06 -3.14 -36.37
N SER A 317 7.43 -3.67 -35.31
CA SER A 317 8.10 -3.98 -34.05
C SER A 317 9.24 -4.99 -34.23
N LEU A 318 8.99 -6.10 -34.93
CA LEU A 318 9.98 -7.15 -35.20
C LEU A 318 11.19 -6.61 -35.95
N ARG A 319 10.97 -5.88 -37.05
CA ARG A 319 12.05 -5.26 -37.83
C ARG A 319 12.90 -4.30 -37.00
N GLN A 320 12.28 -3.54 -36.09
CA GLN A 320 13.01 -2.60 -35.26
C GLN A 320 13.80 -3.33 -34.17
N MET A 321 13.23 -4.36 -33.55
CA MET A 321 13.93 -5.19 -32.57
C MET A 321 15.12 -5.93 -33.19
N GLU A 322 14.98 -6.44 -34.42
CA GLU A 322 16.08 -7.05 -35.19
C GLU A 322 17.20 -6.05 -35.47
N LYS A 323 16.86 -4.82 -35.89
CA LYS A 323 17.86 -3.75 -36.13
C LYS A 323 18.63 -3.37 -34.88
N MET A 324 17.96 -3.35 -33.72
CA MET A 324 18.58 -3.02 -32.43
C MET A 324 19.28 -4.23 -31.80
N ALA A 325 19.16 -5.43 -32.38
CA ALA A 325 19.64 -6.68 -31.78
C ALA A 325 19.19 -6.83 -30.31
N LEU A 326 17.92 -6.51 -30.03
CA LEU A 326 17.42 -6.43 -28.66
C LEU A 326 17.50 -7.80 -27.96
N ASP A 327 18.31 -7.87 -26.89
CA ASP A 327 18.42 -9.03 -26.04
C ASP A 327 17.35 -9.02 -24.94
N LEU A 328 16.49 -10.03 -24.96
CA LEU A 328 15.35 -10.19 -24.05
C LEU A 328 15.74 -10.92 -22.75
N GLU A 329 16.96 -11.44 -22.64
CA GLU A 329 17.38 -12.18 -21.46
C GLU A 329 17.43 -11.28 -20.22
N GLY A 330 16.80 -11.74 -19.14
CA GLY A 330 16.74 -11.03 -17.85
C GLY A 330 15.57 -10.06 -17.71
N LEU A 331 14.77 -9.86 -18.76
CA LEU A 331 13.57 -9.03 -18.68
C LEU A 331 12.48 -9.69 -17.84
N SER A 332 11.89 -8.91 -16.95
CA SER A 332 10.74 -9.30 -16.12
C SER A 332 9.44 -8.70 -16.66
N ILE A 333 8.30 -9.27 -16.26
CA ILE A 333 6.98 -8.73 -16.62
C ILE A 333 6.80 -7.28 -16.11
N ASP A 334 7.38 -6.96 -14.96
CA ASP A 334 7.35 -5.60 -14.42
C ASP A 334 8.17 -4.63 -15.27
N ALA A 335 9.32 -5.06 -15.81
CA ALA A 335 10.10 -4.25 -16.76
C ALA A 335 9.30 -3.97 -18.05
N LEU A 336 8.57 -4.96 -18.57
CA LEU A 336 7.66 -4.76 -19.71
C LEU A 336 6.58 -3.72 -19.38
N ALA A 337 5.96 -3.79 -18.21
CA ALA A 337 4.94 -2.84 -17.77
C ALA A 337 5.49 -1.42 -17.55
N LEU A 338 6.76 -1.29 -17.17
CA LEU A 338 7.42 0.02 -17.02
C LEU A 338 7.76 0.66 -18.37
N ALA A 339 8.23 -0.13 -19.33
CA ALA A 339 8.64 0.35 -20.64
C ALA A 339 7.44 0.62 -21.57
N ILE A 340 6.53 -0.34 -21.67
CA ILE A 340 5.41 -0.34 -22.62
C ILE A 340 4.26 0.47 -22.02
N ARG A 341 4.07 1.69 -22.52
CA ARG A 341 2.96 2.56 -22.11
C ARG A 341 2.25 3.12 -23.34
N PRO A 342 0.91 3.24 -23.32
CA PRO A 342 0.17 3.95 -24.35
C PRO A 342 0.72 5.36 -24.58
N GLY A 343 0.87 5.76 -25.84
CA GLY A 343 1.39 7.08 -26.23
C GLY A 343 2.91 7.21 -26.32
N ARG A 344 3.70 6.19 -25.95
CA ARG A 344 5.16 6.17 -26.19
C ARG A 344 5.49 5.65 -27.59
N GLY A 345 6.50 6.26 -28.22
CA GLY A 345 7.02 5.80 -29.51
C GLY A 345 7.78 4.47 -29.41
N LEU A 346 7.75 3.67 -30.47
CA LEU A 346 8.38 2.34 -30.52
C LEU A 346 9.86 2.37 -30.13
N GLU A 347 10.64 3.26 -30.74
CA GLU A 347 12.09 3.35 -30.49
C GLU A 347 12.41 3.64 -29.03
N HIS A 348 11.64 4.55 -28.42
CA HIS A 348 11.80 4.87 -27.01
C HIS A 348 11.46 3.68 -26.11
N ILE A 349 10.38 2.95 -26.41
CA ILE A 349 10.01 1.73 -25.68
C ILE A 349 11.15 0.69 -25.75
N LEU A 350 11.68 0.43 -26.94
CA LEU A 350 12.74 -0.56 -27.12
C LEU A 350 14.04 -0.14 -26.41
N SER A 351 14.40 1.15 -26.45
CA SER A 351 15.56 1.66 -25.71
C SER A 351 15.44 1.48 -24.20
N ILE A 352 14.24 1.65 -23.62
CA ILE A 352 14.01 1.42 -22.20
C ILE A 352 14.14 -0.07 -21.87
N LEU A 353 13.58 -0.94 -22.72
CA LEU A 353 13.69 -2.39 -22.53
C LEU A 353 15.15 -2.85 -22.53
N GLU A 354 15.96 -2.33 -23.45
CA GLU A 354 17.39 -2.63 -23.52
C GLU A 354 18.12 -2.25 -22.22
N VAL A 355 17.95 -1.00 -21.75
CA VAL A 355 18.56 -0.52 -20.50
C VAL A 355 18.12 -1.33 -19.29
N LEU A 356 16.83 -1.69 -19.20
CA LEU A 356 16.32 -2.49 -18.10
C LEU A 356 16.84 -3.94 -18.14
N GLY A 357 16.98 -4.52 -19.34
CA GLY A 357 17.55 -5.85 -19.54
C GLY A 357 19.02 -5.91 -19.13
N GLU A 358 19.84 -4.95 -19.57
CA GLU A 358 21.26 -4.86 -19.20
C GLU A 358 21.46 -4.74 -17.68
N ARG A 359 20.63 -3.91 -17.03
CA ARG A 359 20.67 -3.75 -15.58
C ARG A 359 20.31 -5.04 -14.84
N ALA A 360 19.33 -5.78 -15.34
CA ALA A 360 18.95 -7.07 -14.77
C ALA A 360 20.07 -8.10 -14.90
N ARG A 361 20.66 -8.24 -16.10
CA ARG A 361 21.78 -9.17 -16.36
C ARG A 361 23.03 -8.84 -15.53
N SER A 362 23.29 -7.56 -15.28
CA SER A 362 24.44 -7.11 -14.49
C SER A 362 24.29 -7.40 -13.00
N ALA A 363 23.05 -7.48 -12.48
CA ALA A 363 22.79 -7.79 -11.09
C ALA A 363 23.02 -9.26 -10.75
N ASP A 364 22.83 -10.18 -11.70
CA ASP A 364 23.02 -11.62 -11.51
C ASP A 364 24.51 -12.04 -11.48
N LYS A 365 25.41 -11.25 -12.08
CA LYS A 365 26.86 -11.59 -12.13
C LYS A 365 27.66 -11.24 -10.87
N SER A 366 27.12 -10.41 -9.97
CA SER A 366 27.83 -9.97 -8.75
C SER A 366 27.65 -10.90 -7.54
N GLY A 367 27.17 -12.12 -7.75
CA GLY A 367 26.75 -13.04 -6.67
C GLY A 367 27.56 -14.33 -6.49
N ASP A 368 28.66 -14.53 -7.22
CA ASP A 368 29.27 -15.88 -7.41
C ASP A 368 30.74 -16.04 -6.99
N ASP A 369 31.29 -15.16 -6.15
CA ASP A 369 32.61 -15.37 -5.52
C ASP A 369 32.44 -15.54 -4.00
N ASP A 370 32.23 -16.77 -3.52
CA ASP A 370 32.63 -17.27 -2.18
C ASP A 370 32.17 -18.73 -1.99
N ASP A 371 32.95 -19.71 -2.48
CA ASP A 371 32.96 -21.08 -1.92
C ASP A 371 34.35 -21.73 -2.10
N ASP A 372 35.05 -21.99 -0.99
CA ASP A 372 35.60 -23.33 -0.69
C ASP A 372 36.32 -23.38 0.69
N GLY A 373 36.01 -24.40 1.52
CA GLY A 373 37.03 -25.03 2.38
C GLY A 373 36.84 -25.22 3.91
N ARG A 374 35.78 -25.93 4.35
CA ARG A 374 35.72 -26.96 5.45
C ARG A 374 36.41 -26.75 6.85
N VAL A 375 35.61 -26.78 7.94
CA VAL A 375 35.38 -27.91 8.93
C VAL A 375 34.82 -27.40 10.29
N SER A 376 33.61 -27.88 10.61
CA SER A 376 32.92 -28.12 11.90
C SER A 376 33.04 -27.16 13.11
N GLY A 377 31.91 -26.54 13.46
CA GLY A 377 31.61 -26.03 14.81
C GLY A 377 30.22 -25.39 14.86
N ARG A 378 29.31 -25.96 15.65
CA ARG A 378 27.92 -25.53 15.90
C ARG A 378 27.77 -24.01 16.09
N GLY A 379 26.88 -23.40 15.32
CA GLY A 379 26.38 -22.03 15.52
C GLY A 379 25.43 -21.66 14.38
N SER A 380 24.15 -21.45 14.70
CA SER A 380 23.13 -21.06 13.72
C SER A 380 23.00 -19.55 13.68
N ASP A 381 23.47 -18.92 12.59
CA ASP A 381 22.99 -17.60 12.20
C ASP A 381 23.16 -17.35 10.68
N ARG A 382 22.06 -16.86 10.08
CA ARG A 382 21.90 -15.77 9.09
C ARG A 382 22.67 -15.74 7.76
N SER A 383 21.91 -15.54 6.67
CA SER A 383 21.86 -14.32 5.81
C SER A 383 20.96 -14.61 4.59
N GLY A 384 20.27 -13.69 3.90
CA GLY A 384 20.34 -12.23 3.78
C GLY A 384 20.40 -11.89 2.28
N ARG A 385 19.42 -11.15 1.73
CA ARG A 385 19.45 -10.60 0.35
C ARG A 385 19.80 -9.10 0.36
N PRO A 386 20.47 -8.57 -0.69
CA PRO A 386 21.40 -7.44 -0.55
C PRO A 386 20.78 -6.04 -0.75
N LYS A 387 21.37 -5.07 -0.04
CA LYS A 387 21.19 -3.61 -0.18
C LYS A 387 22.11 -3.08 -1.29
N VAL A 388 21.59 -2.24 -2.18
CA VAL A 388 22.39 -1.48 -3.15
C VAL A 388 23.06 -0.30 -2.44
N LYS A 389 24.41 -0.29 -2.46
CA LYS A 389 25.26 0.82 -2.03
C LYS A 389 25.41 1.84 -3.17
N SER A 390 25.09 3.11 -2.92
CA SER A 390 25.77 4.21 -3.60
C SER A 390 27.15 4.39 -2.93
N ARG A 391 28.15 4.63 -3.76
CA ARG A 391 29.57 4.43 -3.47
C ARG A 391 30.24 5.79 -3.30
N PHE A 392 30.80 6.10 -2.13
CA PHE A 392 31.98 6.96 -1.98
C PHE A 392 32.80 6.50 -0.76
N LEU A 393 34.11 6.47 -0.93
CA LEU A 393 35.12 5.89 -0.03
C LEU A 393 35.57 6.92 1.02
N ILE A 394 35.86 6.46 2.24
CA ILE A 394 37.17 6.53 2.94
C ILE A 394 37.04 5.72 4.25
N ASN A 395 38.08 4.93 4.55
CA ASN A 395 38.30 4.16 5.78
C ASN A 395 38.37 5.07 7.00
N ASP A 396 37.82 4.64 8.14
CA ASP A 396 38.60 4.23 9.33
C ASP A 396 37.67 3.88 10.50
N GLY A 397 37.93 2.70 11.11
CA GLY A 397 37.75 2.42 12.53
C GLY A 397 36.36 2.37 13.17
N GLU A 398 35.90 1.13 13.44
CA GLU A 398 34.92 0.70 14.46
C GLU A 398 33.40 0.91 14.17
N ASP A 399 32.75 -0.17 13.70
CA ASP A 399 31.30 -0.30 13.53
C ASP A 399 30.56 -0.45 14.89
N PRO A 400 29.46 0.30 15.16
CA PRO A 400 28.53 0.02 16.26
C PRO A 400 27.47 -1.05 15.86
N PRO A 401 26.75 -1.67 16.83
CA PRO A 401 26.03 -2.93 16.59
C PRO A 401 24.75 -2.78 15.74
N LYS A 402 24.53 -3.77 14.86
CA LYS A 402 23.44 -3.87 13.86
C LYS A 402 22.08 -4.25 14.48
N SER A 403 21.00 -3.72 13.91
CA SER A 403 19.58 -3.97 14.17
C SER A 403 19.18 -5.46 14.32
N MET A 404 18.35 -5.79 15.31
CA MET A 404 17.70 -7.11 15.49
C MET A 404 16.16 -6.95 15.52
N ASP A 405 15.44 -7.91 14.91
CA ASP A 405 13.98 -8.15 15.05
C ASP A 405 13.03 -6.95 14.81
N GLY A 406 13.34 -6.06 13.87
CA GLY A 406 12.47 -4.93 13.52
C GLY A 406 12.47 -3.80 14.56
N ILE A 407 13.43 -3.82 15.50
CA ILE A 407 13.65 -2.75 16.47
C ILE A 407 14.93 -2.01 16.09
N ASP A 408 14.78 -0.74 15.73
CA ASP A 408 15.90 0.13 15.41
C ASP A 408 16.37 0.87 16.68
N VAL A 409 17.64 0.71 17.04
CA VAL A 409 18.26 1.43 18.15
C VAL A 409 18.95 2.68 17.63
N VAL A 410 18.49 3.84 18.06
CA VAL A 410 19.05 5.15 17.73
C VAL A 410 19.72 5.73 18.97
N GLN A 411 21.01 6.03 18.88
CA GLN A 411 21.77 6.66 19.97
C GLN A 411 21.62 8.19 19.93
N PRO A 412 21.60 8.88 21.09
CA PRO A 412 21.49 10.33 21.13
C PRO A 412 22.77 11.00 20.63
N GLU A 413 22.62 12.11 19.90
CA GLU A 413 23.74 12.94 19.48
C GLU A 413 24.25 13.79 20.66
N LYS A 414 25.54 13.67 21.01
CA LYS A 414 26.15 14.42 22.13
C LYS A 414 26.17 15.93 21.84
N PRO A 415 25.87 16.81 22.83
CA PRO A 415 26.04 18.25 22.68
C PRO A 415 27.52 18.58 22.45
N ALA A 416 27.81 19.51 21.54
CA ALA A 416 29.16 20.05 21.41
C ALA A 416 29.51 20.86 22.66
N GLU A 417 30.43 20.37 23.49
CA GLU A 417 30.91 21.10 24.67
C GLU A 417 31.72 22.32 24.23
N SER A 418 31.28 23.51 24.64
CA SER A 418 32.09 24.72 24.62
C SER A 418 33.14 24.63 25.73
N SER A 419 34.26 23.96 25.47
CA SER A 419 35.45 24.09 26.31
C SER A 419 36.27 25.29 25.84
N GLY A 420 36.35 26.31 26.70
CA GLY A 420 37.22 27.45 26.50
C GLY A 420 38.67 27.02 26.46
N LYS A 421 39.33 27.24 25.33
CA LYS A 421 40.77 27.48 25.24
C LYS A 421 41.04 28.31 24.00
N GLU A 422 41.48 29.55 24.23
CA GLU A 422 42.16 30.35 23.23
C GLU A 422 43.36 29.55 22.72
N SER A 423 43.28 29.08 21.48
CA SER A 423 44.45 28.77 20.68
C SER A 423 44.17 29.19 19.25
N SER A 424 44.86 30.25 18.85
CA SER A 424 44.99 30.71 17.48
C SER A 424 45.35 29.55 16.54
N GLY A 425 44.39 29.16 15.71
CA GLY A 425 44.56 28.20 14.65
C GLY A 425 43.29 28.21 13.82
N SER A 426 43.38 28.76 12.61
CA SER A 426 42.29 28.86 11.64
C SER A 426 41.46 27.58 11.60
N ALA A 427 40.16 27.70 11.87
CA ALA A 427 39.19 26.65 11.60
C ALA A 427 39.28 26.29 10.11
N SER A 428 39.90 25.15 9.80
CA SER A 428 39.91 24.58 8.46
C SER A 428 38.51 24.07 8.16
N VAL A 429 37.79 24.87 7.38
CA VAL A 429 36.62 24.44 6.61
C VAL A 429 37.09 23.33 5.68
N ASP A 430 36.62 22.10 5.89
CA ASP A 430 36.73 21.06 4.86
C ASP A 430 35.86 21.47 3.65
N PRO A 431 36.43 21.78 2.47
CA PRO A 431 35.67 22.38 1.37
C PRO A 431 34.82 21.38 0.58
N ALA A 432 34.80 20.10 0.97
CA ALA A 432 34.35 19.02 0.10
C ALA A 432 32.90 18.56 0.32
N ASN A 433 32.21 18.94 1.42
CA ASN A 433 30.82 18.55 1.61
C ASN A 433 30.03 19.46 2.57
N PRO A 434 29.37 20.52 2.06
CA PRO A 434 28.53 21.42 2.87
C PRO A 434 27.26 20.74 3.41
N GLU A 435 26.78 19.65 2.79
CA GLU A 435 25.46 19.07 3.12
C GLU A 435 25.46 18.27 4.43
N HIS A 436 26.59 17.63 4.77
CA HIS A 436 26.68 16.82 6.01
C HIS A 436 26.78 17.64 7.31
N SER A 437 27.00 18.96 7.22
CA SER A 437 27.06 19.84 8.39
C SER A 437 25.68 20.42 8.79
N ARG A 438 24.68 20.35 7.89
CA ARG A 438 23.40 21.07 8.01
C ARG A 438 22.33 20.38 8.87
N LEU A 439 22.45 19.07 9.13
CA LEU A 439 21.51 18.32 9.97
C LEU A 439 21.79 18.42 11.48
N ARG A 440 22.69 19.31 11.91
CA ARG A 440 23.19 19.31 13.28
C ARG A 440 22.13 19.76 14.29
N GLN A 441 21.58 18.74 14.97
CA GLN A 441 20.82 18.71 16.22
C GLN A 441 19.31 19.00 16.12
N LEU A 442 18.57 18.05 15.54
CA LEU A 442 17.12 17.90 15.78
C LEU A 442 16.86 17.77 17.29
N ARG A 443 16.43 18.85 17.95
CA ARG A 443 16.00 18.84 19.36
C ARG A 443 14.62 19.45 19.50
N VAL A 444 13.88 19.05 20.53
CA VAL A 444 12.51 19.51 20.76
C VAL A 444 12.46 21.01 21.04
N GLU A 445 13.53 21.61 21.59
CA GLU A 445 13.63 23.06 21.79
C GLU A 445 13.64 23.86 20.48
N THR A 446 14.14 23.25 19.40
CA THR A 446 14.33 23.90 18.08
C THR A 446 13.17 23.66 17.11
N LEU A 447 12.28 22.72 17.43
CA LEU A 447 11.18 22.34 16.56
C LEU A 447 9.96 23.24 16.79
N SER A 448 9.45 23.84 15.72
CA SER A 448 8.21 24.63 15.71
C SER A 448 6.98 23.74 15.49
N GLY A 449 5.86 24.08 16.12
CA GLY A 449 4.55 23.44 15.84
C GLY A 449 4.15 22.25 16.70
N TYR A 450 4.97 21.88 17.70
CA TYR A 450 4.69 20.72 18.57
C TYR A 450 3.91 21.07 19.86
N GLY A 451 3.72 22.36 20.16
CA GLY A 451 2.83 22.83 21.24
C GLY A 451 2.97 22.07 22.56
N GLU A 452 1.88 21.49 23.04
CA GLU A 452 1.81 20.70 24.28
C GLU A 452 2.82 19.52 24.33
N ALA A 453 3.20 18.95 23.19
CA ALA A 453 4.21 17.89 23.15
C ALA A 453 5.60 18.44 23.49
N ARG A 454 5.90 19.68 23.04
CA ARG A 454 7.15 20.36 23.43
C ARG A 454 7.20 20.59 24.93
N ASP A 455 6.12 21.07 25.51
CA ASP A 455 6.05 21.37 26.94
C ASP A 455 6.22 20.08 27.76
N TRP A 456 5.52 19.00 27.39
CA TRP A 456 5.69 17.69 28.02
C TRP A 456 7.13 17.17 27.94
N ALA A 457 7.83 17.36 26.82
CA ALA A 457 9.22 16.93 26.67
C ALA A 457 10.18 17.71 27.59
N LEU A 458 9.93 19.01 27.79
CA LEU A 458 10.73 19.87 28.65
C LEU A 458 10.48 19.56 30.14
N ASP A 459 9.22 19.30 30.50
CA ASP A 459 8.86 18.84 31.83
C ASP A 459 9.53 17.50 32.14
N LEU A 460 9.42 16.53 31.21
CA LEU A 460 10.07 15.23 31.34
C LEU A 460 11.59 15.32 31.42
N LYS A 461 12.22 16.27 30.72
CA LYS A 461 13.67 16.52 30.81
C LYS A 461 14.07 16.94 32.22
N THR A 462 13.27 17.79 32.85
CA THR A 462 13.47 18.27 34.22
C THR A 462 13.24 17.14 35.21
N ASP A 463 12.13 16.42 35.07
CA ASP A 463 11.79 15.27 35.90
C ASP A 463 12.85 14.17 35.85
N LEU A 464 13.39 13.88 34.65
CA LEU A 464 14.44 12.87 34.48
C LEU A 464 15.75 13.27 35.18
N GLN A 465 16.06 14.57 35.24
CA GLN A 465 17.19 15.07 36.03
C GLN A 465 16.94 14.91 37.53
N LEU A 466 15.76 15.29 38.01
CA LEU A 466 15.37 15.11 39.41
C LEU A 466 15.38 13.63 39.84
N TRP A 467 14.94 12.73 38.96
CA TRP A 467 15.01 11.29 39.19
C TRP A 467 16.46 10.79 39.25
N ARG A 468 17.34 11.24 38.34
CA ARG A 468 18.78 10.92 38.38
C ARG A 468 19.46 11.40 39.66
N ASP A 469 19.00 12.54 40.19
CA ASP A 469 19.49 13.13 41.44
C ASP A 469 18.82 12.52 42.69
N GLY A 470 17.87 11.60 42.51
CA GLY A 470 17.16 10.90 43.60
C GLY A 470 16.07 11.72 44.30
N GLY A 471 15.69 12.87 43.73
CA GLY A 471 14.68 13.78 44.28
C GLY A 471 13.23 13.48 43.87
N LEU A 472 13.02 12.56 42.93
CA LEU A 472 11.70 12.18 42.41
C LEU A 472 11.66 10.68 42.12
N ALA A 473 10.57 9.99 42.48
CA ALA A 473 10.41 8.57 42.18
C ALA A 473 9.92 8.35 40.73
N TRP A 474 10.28 7.22 40.10
CA TRP A 474 9.94 6.97 38.68
C TRP A 474 8.42 6.96 38.42
N ASN A 475 7.63 6.48 39.38
CA ASN A 475 6.18 6.44 39.33
C ASN A 475 5.50 7.82 39.48
N GLU A 476 6.25 8.86 39.86
CA GLU A 476 5.76 10.24 39.98
C GLU A 476 5.96 11.03 38.68
N MET A 477 6.75 10.50 37.72
CA MET A 477 7.02 11.12 36.43
C MET A 477 5.99 10.74 35.36
N SER A 478 5.63 11.69 34.50
CA SER A 478 4.77 11.40 33.34
C SER A 478 5.60 10.83 32.17
N THR A 479 5.73 9.51 32.13
CA THR A 479 6.66 8.79 31.22
C THR A 479 6.00 8.19 29.99
N LYS A 480 4.68 8.34 29.83
CA LYS A 480 3.89 7.67 28.78
C LYS A 480 3.04 8.67 27.99
N LEU A 481 3.33 8.81 26.70
CA LEU A 481 2.72 9.79 25.79
C LEU A 481 2.10 9.10 24.57
N MET A 482 0.90 9.54 24.18
CA MET A 482 0.29 9.25 22.88
C MET A 482 0.23 10.50 22.01
N LEU A 483 0.88 10.44 20.86
CA LEU A 483 0.84 11.46 19.82
C LEU A 483 -0.21 11.08 18.76
N SER A 484 -1.11 12.02 18.46
CA SER A 484 -2.13 11.84 17.42
C SER A 484 -2.07 12.96 16.40
N GLY A 485 -2.34 12.68 15.12
CA GLY A 485 -2.42 13.71 14.09
C GLY A 485 -2.38 13.14 12.68
N PRO A 486 -2.65 13.91 11.62
CA PRO A 486 -2.57 13.44 10.24
C PRO A 486 -1.19 12.85 9.87
N PRO A 487 -1.09 11.96 8.87
CA PRO A 487 0.21 11.49 8.38
C PRO A 487 1.05 12.68 7.90
N GLY A 488 2.37 12.62 8.10
CA GLY A 488 3.29 13.68 7.69
C GLY A 488 3.43 14.86 8.65
N THR A 489 2.77 14.87 9.82
CA THR A 489 2.96 15.93 10.85
C THR A 489 4.23 15.77 11.70
N GLY A 490 5.17 14.91 11.28
CA GLY A 490 6.46 14.77 11.95
C GLY A 490 6.43 14.06 13.31
N LYS A 491 5.49 13.13 13.54
CA LYS A 491 5.43 12.32 14.78
C LYS A 491 6.71 11.50 15.03
N THR A 492 7.22 10.83 14.00
CA THR A 492 8.49 10.08 14.06
C THR A 492 9.69 11.03 14.23
N THR A 493 9.65 12.21 13.61
CA THR A 493 10.68 13.26 13.76
C THR A 493 10.74 13.77 15.20
N TYR A 494 9.58 13.97 15.85
CA TYR A 494 9.50 14.35 17.25
C TYR A 494 10.17 13.31 18.17
N ALA A 495 9.96 12.01 17.93
CA ALA A 495 10.60 10.95 18.74
C ALA A 495 12.13 11.00 18.66
N ARG A 496 12.69 11.27 17.46
CA ARG A 496 14.13 11.47 17.27
C ARG A 496 14.62 12.74 17.96
N ALA A 497 13.85 13.83 17.91
CA ALA A 497 14.19 15.06 18.60
C ALA A 497 14.14 14.89 20.13
N LEU A 498 13.20 14.09 20.64
CA LEU A 498 13.08 13.76 22.06
C LEU A 498 14.30 12.99 22.57
N CYS A 499 14.78 12.00 21.80
CA CYS A 499 16.04 11.27 22.05
C CYS A 499 17.22 12.23 22.28
N ASN A 500 17.41 13.18 21.35
CA ASN A 500 18.48 14.18 21.44
C ASN A 500 18.27 15.18 22.58
N THR A 501 17.02 15.48 22.94
CA THR A 501 16.68 16.42 24.01
C THR A 501 16.96 15.83 25.40
N LEU A 502 16.54 14.57 25.60
CA LEU A 502 16.70 13.84 26.86
C LEU A 502 18.08 13.20 27.01
N GLN A 503 18.85 13.09 25.92
CA GLN A 503 20.13 12.37 25.86
C GLN A 503 19.96 10.93 26.35
N VAL A 504 18.94 10.26 25.81
CA VAL A 504 18.51 8.90 26.16
C VAL A 504 18.32 8.13 24.85
N PRO A 505 18.78 6.87 24.74
CA PRO A 505 18.62 6.09 23.50
C PRO A 505 17.14 5.90 23.12
N LEU A 506 16.90 5.75 21.83
CA LEU A 506 15.57 5.57 21.25
C LEU A 506 15.46 4.20 20.57
N LEU A 507 14.51 3.40 21.01
CA LEU A 507 14.10 2.16 20.37
C LEU A 507 12.85 2.43 19.55
N VAL A 508 12.96 2.28 18.23
CA VAL A 508 11.85 2.49 17.30
C VAL A 508 11.27 1.13 16.91
N THR A 509 9.96 0.98 17.07
CA THR A 509 9.19 -0.19 16.64
C THR A 509 7.83 0.27 16.11
N SER A 510 7.16 -0.55 15.31
CA SER A 510 5.80 -0.28 14.86
C SER A 510 4.88 -1.46 15.10
N VAL A 511 3.58 -1.22 15.22
CA VAL A 511 2.62 -2.33 15.30
C VAL A 511 2.65 -3.17 14.03
N ALA A 512 2.87 -2.56 12.86
CA ALA A 512 3.04 -3.29 11.62
C ALA A 512 4.20 -4.30 11.70
N SER A 513 5.35 -3.90 12.26
CA SER A 513 6.52 -4.79 12.45
C SER A 513 6.24 -5.96 13.40
N TRP A 514 5.36 -5.76 14.38
CA TRP A 514 4.91 -6.83 15.28
C TRP A 514 3.98 -7.81 14.59
N LEU A 515 3.14 -7.34 13.67
CA LEU A 515 2.14 -8.13 12.95
C LEU A 515 2.68 -8.90 11.72
N GLU A 516 3.91 -8.61 11.29
CA GLU A 516 4.57 -9.34 10.19
C GLU A 516 4.56 -10.88 10.33
N PRO A 517 4.76 -11.47 11.53
CA PRO A 517 4.50 -12.88 11.73
C PRO A 517 2.98 -13.10 11.78
N GLY A 518 2.41 -13.76 10.78
CA GLY A 518 0.96 -14.03 10.70
C GLY A 518 0.36 -14.87 11.84
N TYR A 519 1.16 -15.33 12.81
CA TYR A 519 0.74 -16.15 13.95
C TYR A 519 0.70 -15.33 15.25
N LEU A 520 -0.45 -15.34 15.95
CA LEU A 520 -0.69 -14.59 17.20
C LEU A 520 0.43 -14.79 18.23
N GLY A 521 0.89 -16.03 18.41
CA GLY A 521 1.92 -16.36 19.40
C GLY A 521 3.25 -15.66 19.13
N ASP A 522 3.63 -15.48 17.87
CA ASP A 522 4.88 -14.83 17.51
C ASP A 522 4.78 -13.30 17.57
N VAL A 523 3.61 -12.74 17.24
CA VAL A 523 3.30 -11.31 17.48
C VAL A 523 3.43 -10.99 18.98
N LEU A 524 2.80 -11.79 19.84
CA LEU A 524 2.85 -11.60 21.30
C LEU A 524 4.29 -11.71 21.85
N LYS A 525 5.11 -12.61 21.29
CA LYS A 525 6.53 -12.72 21.65
C LYS A 525 7.33 -11.50 21.21
N ARG A 526 7.15 -11.01 19.99
CA ARG A 526 7.84 -9.80 19.50
C ARG A 526 7.49 -8.56 20.32
N MET A 527 6.20 -8.37 20.61
CA MET A 527 5.74 -7.30 21.51
C MET A 527 6.42 -7.41 22.88
N SER A 528 6.47 -8.61 23.46
CA SER A 528 7.11 -8.82 24.76
C SER A 528 8.62 -8.55 24.70
N ARG A 529 9.28 -8.98 23.61
CA ARG A 529 10.71 -8.79 23.40
C ARG A 529 11.07 -7.31 23.22
N ALA A 530 10.24 -6.53 22.54
CA ALA A 530 10.47 -5.09 22.39
C ALA A 530 10.47 -4.36 23.75
N PHE A 531 9.52 -4.70 24.62
CA PHE A 531 9.48 -4.17 25.99
C PHE A 531 10.58 -4.74 26.89
N GLU A 532 11.02 -5.99 26.68
CA GLU A 532 12.21 -6.55 27.36
C GLU A 532 13.48 -5.80 26.97
N LEU A 533 13.71 -5.60 25.67
CA LEU A 533 14.87 -4.89 25.16
C LEU A 533 14.87 -3.43 25.65
N ALA A 534 13.70 -2.80 25.74
CA ALA A 534 13.60 -1.46 26.32
C ALA A 534 14.04 -1.44 27.79
N ARG A 535 13.64 -2.43 28.57
CA ARG A 535 14.06 -2.54 29.98
C ARG A 535 15.55 -2.82 30.12
N GLU A 536 16.11 -3.66 29.25
CA GLU A 536 17.55 -3.96 29.21
C GLU A 536 18.39 -2.70 28.89
N ASN A 537 17.83 -1.74 28.16
CA ASN A 537 18.51 -0.50 27.75
C ASN A 537 18.11 0.72 28.60
N ALA A 538 17.38 0.54 29.70
CA ALA A 538 16.92 1.63 30.54
C ALA A 538 18.09 2.47 31.14
N PRO A 539 18.00 3.81 31.18
CA PRO A 539 16.88 4.63 30.72
C PRO A 539 16.80 4.67 29.19
N VAL A 540 15.60 4.49 28.62
CA VAL A 540 15.37 4.45 27.16
C VAL A 540 14.01 5.00 26.76
N ILE A 541 13.89 5.50 25.53
CA ILE A 541 12.61 5.83 24.90
C ILE A 541 12.19 4.66 24.01
N LEU A 542 11.03 4.07 24.27
CA LEU A 542 10.38 3.11 23.38
C LEU A 542 9.32 3.84 22.56
N PHE A 543 9.58 4.03 21.27
CA PHE A 543 8.65 4.63 20.32
C PHE A 543 7.89 3.56 19.54
N VAL A 544 6.57 3.57 19.65
CA VAL A 544 5.65 2.62 18.98
C VAL A 544 4.81 3.37 17.95
N ASP A 545 5.14 3.20 16.67
CA ASP A 545 4.39 3.82 15.56
C ASP A 545 3.17 2.97 15.14
N GLU A 546 2.19 3.65 14.54
CA GLU A 546 0.95 3.08 14.01
C GLU A 546 0.16 2.24 15.03
N ILE A 547 0.02 2.73 16.27
CA ILE A 547 -0.68 1.99 17.33
C ILE A 547 -2.15 1.69 17.00
N ASP A 548 -2.76 2.43 16.06
CA ASP A 548 -4.10 2.18 15.54
C ASP A 548 -4.25 0.89 14.72
N ASN A 549 -3.16 0.26 14.30
CA ASN A 549 -3.20 -1.05 13.65
C ASN A 549 -3.66 -2.18 14.60
N ILE A 550 -3.62 -1.99 15.94
CA ILE A 550 -4.14 -2.96 16.92
C ILE A 550 -5.69 -2.94 17.00
N GLY A 551 -6.33 -1.85 16.55
CA GLY A 551 -7.79 -1.69 16.58
C GLY A 551 -8.40 -1.53 17.98
N SER A 552 -9.74 -1.66 18.07
CA SER A 552 -10.51 -1.57 19.32
C SER A 552 -11.35 -2.83 19.53
N ARG A 553 -11.58 -3.23 20.80
CA ARG A 553 -12.42 -4.40 21.16
C ARG A 553 -13.88 -4.29 20.70
N SER A 554 -14.32 -3.11 20.27
CA SER A 554 -15.73 -2.75 20.08
C SER A 554 -16.22 -2.86 18.62
N SER A 555 -15.35 -3.17 17.66
CA SER A 555 -15.74 -3.29 16.25
C SER A 555 -16.45 -4.63 15.98
N GLY A 556 -17.74 -4.70 16.34
CA GLY A 556 -18.58 -5.91 16.31
C GLY A 556 -18.74 -6.59 14.95
N ARG A 557 -17.78 -7.44 14.54
CA ARG A 557 -17.90 -8.38 13.43
C ARG A 557 -17.14 -9.69 13.71
N ARG A 558 -17.91 -10.76 13.95
CA ARG A 558 -17.56 -12.19 13.96
C ARG A 558 -16.62 -12.66 15.09
N GLU A 559 -17.06 -13.73 15.76
CA GLU A 559 -16.58 -14.23 17.05
C GLU A 559 -15.12 -14.70 17.08
N GLN A 560 -14.51 -15.13 15.95
CA GLN A 560 -13.14 -15.70 15.95
C GLN A 560 -11.98 -14.69 15.74
N HIS A 561 -12.22 -13.55 15.07
CA HIS A 561 -11.18 -12.51 14.91
C HIS A 561 -11.13 -11.55 16.10
N ASP A 562 -12.21 -11.48 16.87
CA ASP A 562 -12.31 -10.65 18.06
C ASP A 562 -11.32 -11.13 19.14
N ASP A 563 -11.16 -12.44 19.30
CA ASP A 563 -10.25 -13.03 20.29
C ASP A 563 -8.76 -12.77 19.99
N TYR A 564 -8.37 -12.69 18.72
CA TYR A 564 -7.00 -12.36 18.31
C TYR A 564 -6.62 -10.92 18.73
N TRP A 565 -7.44 -9.94 18.35
CA TRP A 565 -7.19 -8.53 18.68
C TRP A 565 -7.35 -8.27 20.17
N ARG A 566 -8.32 -8.91 20.84
CA ARG A 566 -8.44 -8.87 22.30
C ARG A 566 -7.19 -9.36 23.00
N SER A 567 -6.60 -10.46 22.52
CA SER A 567 -5.36 -11.00 23.07
C SER A 567 -4.18 -10.04 22.91
N LEU A 568 -4.05 -9.40 21.73
CA LEU A 568 -3.02 -8.38 21.49
C LEU A 568 -3.20 -7.14 22.38
N ILE A 569 -4.44 -6.61 22.48
CA ILE A 569 -4.73 -5.46 23.33
C ILE A 569 -4.46 -5.82 24.79
N ASN A 570 -4.95 -6.97 25.27
CA ASN A 570 -4.67 -7.45 26.63
C ASN A 570 -3.17 -7.53 26.90
N ARG A 571 -2.38 -8.06 25.96
CA ARG A 571 -0.93 -8.14 26.13
C ARG A 571 -0.28 -6.77 26.19
N LEU A 572 -0.69 -5.83 25.35
CA LEU A 572 -0.17 -4.46 25.40
C LEU A 572 -0.54 -3.78 26.72
N LEU A 573 -1.75 -4.00 27.23
CA LEU A 573 -2.17 -3.52 28.55
C LEU A 573 -1.28 -4.09 29.66
N GLU A 574 -1.00 -5.39 29.65
CA GLU A 574 -0.11 -6.03 30.62
C GLU A 574 1.31 -5.44 30.58
N LEU A 575 1.82 -5.14 29.37
CA LEU A 575 3.15 -4.55 29.19
C LEU A 575 3.20 -3.09 29.64
N LEU A 576 2.10 -2.34 29.52
CA LEU A 576 1.99 -0.95 29.95
C LEU A 576 1.67 -0.79 31.45
N ASP A 577 0.87 -1.68 32.05
CA ASP A 577 0.41 -1.59 33.44
C ASP A 577 1.42 -2.08 34.48
N GLY A 578 2.48 -2.78 34.06
CA GLY A 578 3.51 -3.28 34.95
C GLY A 578 4.33 -2.15 35.56
N THR A 579 3.85 -1.56 36.66
CA THR A 579 4.45 -0.40 37.33
C THR A 579 5.87 -0.67 37.83
N SER A 580 6.18 -1.88 38.30
CA SER A 580 7.56 -2.30 38.64
C SER A 580 8.34 -2.86 37.45
N LYS A 581 7.69 -3.01 36.29
CA LYS A 581 8.28 -3.58 35.07
C LYS A 581 8.63 -2.49 34.06
N THR A 582 8.22 -1.25 34.21
CA THR A 582 8.49 -0.16 33.24
C THR A 582 9.37 0.95 33.82
N ASP A 583 10.00 0.69 34.97
CA ASP A 583 10.99 1.59 35.56
C ASP A 583 12.14 1.84 34.57
N GLY A 584 12.44 3.11 34.32
CA GLY A 584 13.45 3.53 33.35
C GLY A 584 12.99 3.55 31.88
N VAL A 585 11.75 3.15 31.55
CA VAL A 585 11.27 3.13 30.15
C VAL A 585 10.24 4.25 29.90
N ILE A 586 10.58 5.17 29.01
CA ILE A 586 9.67 6.21 28.51
C ILE A 586 8.95 5.66 27.28
N VAL A 587 7.62 5.60 27.28
CA VAL A 587 6.84 5.03 26.17
C VAL A 587 6.17 6.16 25.38
N VAL A 588 6.45 6.24 24.08
CA VAL A 588 5.82 7.20 23.17
C VAL A 588 5.11 6.43 22.06
N ALA A 589 3.79 6.52 21.99
CA ALA A 589 2.99 5.90 20.95
C ALA A 589 2.52 6.94 19.92
N ALA A 590 2.50 6.60 18.64
CA ALA A 590 2.01 7.48 17.57
C ALA A 590 0.83 6.85 16.82
N THR A 591 -0.19 7.65 16.55
CA THR A 591 -1.36 7.23 15.75
C THR A 591 -1.82 8.31 14.78
N ASN A 592 -2.36 7.89 13.64
CA ASN A 592 -3.07 8.77 12.72
C ASN A 592 -4.59 8.82 13.01
N LEU A 593 -5.12 7.83 13.73
CA LEU A 593 -6.55 7.60 13.94
C LEU A 593 -6.85 7.39 15.44
N PRO A 594 -6.83 8.45 16.27
CA PRO A 594 -7.04 8.32 17.72
C PRO A 594 -8.39 7.68 18.07
N GLY A 595 -9.42 7.87 17.23
CA GLY A 595 -10.75 7.26 17.43
C GLY A 595 -10.80 5.73 17.25
N LYS A 596 -9.73 5.10 16.74
CA LYS A 596 -9.63 3.64 16.61
C LYS A 596 -8.94 2.96 17.80
N ILE A 597 -8.31 3.74 18.69
CA ILE A 597 -7.57 3.20 19.82
C ILE A 597 -8.54 2.70 20.89
N ASP A 598 -8.24 1.54 21.48
CA ASP A 598 -9.03 0.99 22.57
C ASP A 598 -9.01 1.95 23.79
N PRO A 599 -10.17 2.36 24.32
CA PRO A 599 -10.24 3.26 25.47
C PRO A 599 -9.53 2.73 26.73
N ALA A 600 -9.28 1.42 26.82
CA ALA A 600 -8.50 0.85 27.91
C ALA A 600 -7.04 1.33 27.84
N LEU A 601 -6.43 1.44 26.66
CA LEU A 601 -5.03 1.89 26.51
C LEU A 601 -4.83 3.35 26.97
N LEU A 602 -5.90 4.13 26.94
CA LEU A 602 -5.96 5.56 27.21
C LEU A 602 -6.18 5.92 28.70
N ARG A 603 -6.27 4.92 29.58
CA ARG A 603 -6.54 5.14 31.01
C ARG A 603 -5.27 5.56 31.76
N SER A 604 -5.45 6.17 32.92
CA SER A 604 -4.36 6.55 33.83
C SER A 604 -3.43 5.37 34.14
N GLY A 605 -2.12 5.62 34.15
CA GLY A 605 -1.09 4.59 34.31
C GLY A 605 -0.66 3.88 33.01
N ARG A 606 -1.34 4.13 31.88
CA ARG A 606 -1.02 3.61 30.53
C ARG A 606 -0.60 4.77 29.63
N LEU A 607 -1.22 4.97 28.47
CA LEU A 607 -0.99 6.16 27.64
C LEU A 607 -1.81 7.32 28.20
N GLU A 608 -1.38 7.88 29.34
CA GLU A 608 -2.16 8.86 30.09
C GLU A 608 -2.14 10.27 29.48
N LYS A 609 -1.03 10.67 28.85
CA LYS A 609 -0.90 11.97 28.18
C LYS A 609 -1.17 11.82 26.71
N HIS A 610 -2.11 12.60 26.20
CA HIS A 610 -2.50 12.59 24.80
C HIS A 610 -2.27 13.96 24.22
N VAL A 611 -1.43 14.05 23.20
CA VAL A 611 -1.22 15.30 22.48
C VAL A 611 -1.63 15.14 21.03
N ALA A 612 -2.47 16.04 20.56
CA ALA A 612 -2.82 16.15 19.15
C ALA A 612 -1.87 17.15 18.48
N ILE A 613 -1.18 16.69 17.44
CA ILE A 613 -0.34 17.52 16.56
C ILE A 613 -1.19 17.87 15.34
N PRO A 614 -1.71 19.12 15.24
CA PRO A 614 -2.52 19.54 14.11
C PRO A 614 -1.67 19.73 12.85
N LEU A 615 -2.32 20.03 11.73
CA LEU A 615 -1.61 20.54 10.55
C LEU A 615 -0.94 21.88 10.88
N PRO A 616 0.25 22.15 10.32
CA PRO A 616 0.97 23.38 10.60
C PRO A 616 0.17 24.58 10.10
N ASP A 617 0.04 25.60 10.95
CA ASP A 617 -0.43 26.91 10.51
C ASP A 617 0.69 27.64 9.71
N THR A 618 0.38 28.85 9.24
CA THR A 618 1.32 29.66 8.46
C THR A 618 2.61 30.01 9.20
N GLU A 619 2.54 30.19 10.52
CA GLU A 619 3.71 30.56 11.33
C GLU A 619 4.60 29.34 11.57
N VAL A 620 3.98 28.21 11.91
CA VAL A 620 4.63 26.91 12.05
C VAL A 620 5.24 26.46 10.73
N LEU A 621 4.54 26.63 9.61
CA LEU A 621 5.06 26.29 8.28
C LEU A 621 6.26 27.16 7.91
N ALA A 622 6.24 28.45 8.25
CA ALA A 622 7.41 29.31 8.08
C ALA A 622 8.60 28.82 8.92
N GLY A 623 8.36 28.38 10.16
CA GLY A 623 9.38 27.74 11.02
C GLY A 623 9.93 26.43 10.44
N ILE A 624 9.08 25.56 9.92
CA ILE A 624 9.45 24.31 9.24
C ILE A 624 10.29 24.61 7.99
N LEU A 625 9.87 25.57 7.17
CA LEU A 625 10.61 26.00 5.98
C LEU A 625 11.97 26.59 6.36
N ALA A 626 12.03 27.44 7.39
CA ALA A 626 13.28 27.98 7.89
C ALA A 626 14.23 26.87 8.36
N HIS A 627 13.71 25.85 9.05
CA HIS A 627 14.47 24.69 9.50
C HIS A 627 15.04 23.88 8.32
N HIS A 628 14.25 23.63 7.28
CA HIS A 628 14.68 22.85 6.12
C HIS A 628 15.56 23.63 5.12
N LEU A 629 15.39 24.96 5.04
CA LEU A 629 16.16 25.82 4.13
C LEU A 629 17.52 26.24 4.73
N GLY A 630 17.67 26.30 6.06
CA GLY A 630 18.94 26.62 6.71
C GLY A 630 19.57 27.91 6.15
N ASP A 631 20.82 27.83 5.69
CA ASP A 631 21.56 28.97 5.10
C ASP A 631 20.95 29.47 3.78
N ASP A 632 20.25 28.60 3.04
CA ASP A 632 19.63 28.92 1.76
C ASP A 632 18.38 29.79 1.95
N LEU A 633 17.86 29.90 3.18
CA LEU A 633 16.76 30.80 3.54
C LEU A 633 17.08 32.25 3.20
N ALA A 634 18.33 32.70 3.42
CA ALA A 634 18.75 34.05 3.10
C ALA A 634 18.70 34.32 1.58
N GLY A 635 19.06 33.34 0.77
CA GLY A 635 18.97 33.40 -0.70
C GLY A 635 17.53 33.40 -1.19
N VAL A 636 16.67 32.57 -0.61
CA VAL A 636 15.24 32.51 -0.95
C VAL A 636 14.54 33.83 -0.59
N LEU A 637 14.80 34.38 0.60
CA LEU A 637 14.26 35.68 1.01
C LEU A 637 14.78 36.83 0.12
N ALA A 638 16.04 36.77 -0.32
CA ALA A 638 16.60 37.75 -1.26
C ALA A 638 16.02 37.63 -2.67
N SER A 639 15.59 36.43 -3.08
CA SER A 639 14.94 36.18 -4.38
C SER A 639 13.44 36.50 -4.40
N ALA A 640 12.85 36.81 -3.25
CA ALA A 640 11.44 37.15 -3.15
C ALA A 640 11.15 38.42 -3.96
N PRO A 641 10.15 38.42 -4.87
CA PRO A 641 9.83 39.59 -5.67
C PRO A 641 9.49 40.76 -4.75
N SER A 642 10.21 41.87 -4.89
CA SER A 642 9.97 43.12 -4.18
C SER A 642 8.65 43.75 -4.67
N GLY A 643 7.52 43.27 -4.15
CA GLY A 643 6.18 43.80 -4.36
C GLY A 643 5.22 43.12 -3.39
N SER A 644 4.48 43.77 -2.50
CA SER A 644 4.15 45.18 -2.38
C SER A 644 3.76 45.47 -0.93
N SER A 645 4.11 46.65 -0.40
CA SER A 645 3.55 47.18 0.85
C SER A 645 2.02 47.40 0.82
N ARG A 646 1.29 46.89 -0.17
CA ARG A 646 -0.17 47.01 -0.27
C ARG A 646 -0.91 45.91 0.51
N THR A 647 -0.34 44.71 0.67
CA THR A 647 -1.03 43.62 1.37
C THR A 647 -1.03 43.82 2.89
N ILE A 648 0.08 44.28 3.47
CA ILE A 648 0.20 44.52 4.93
C ILE A 648 -0.72 45.67 5.41
N LYS A 649 -0.96 46.69 4.57
CA LYS A 649 -1.92 47.77 4.87
C LYS A 649 -3.38 47.32 4.76
N ALA A 650 -3.69 46.44 3.80
CA ALA A 650 -5.03 45.90 3.61
C ALA A 650 -5.40 44.90 4.74
N GLU A 651 -4.44 44.13 5.25
CA GLU A 651 -4.62 43.20 6.36
C GLU A 651 -4.84 43.96 7.69
N ARG A 652 -4.01 44.98 7.98
CA ARG A 652 -4.19 45.84 9.16
C ARG A 652 -5.51 46.62 9.13
N GLN A 653 -5.96 47.08 7.96
CA GLN A 653 -7.27 47.74 7.84
C GLN A 653 -8.44 46.76 8.03
N ARG A 654 -8.30 45.48 7.65
CA ARG A 654 -9.32 44.46 7.93
C ARG A 654 -9.37 44.07 9.40
N GLN A 655 -8.23 43.99 10.08
CA GLN A 655 -8.18 43.65 11.52
C GLN A 655 -8.80 44.75 12.39
N VAL A 656 -8.57 46.02 12.06
CA VAL A 656 -9.21 47.18 12.74
C VAL A 656 -10.72 47.26 12.48
N LEU A 657 -11.21 46.77 11.34
CA LEU A 657 -12.65 46.67 11.05
C LEU A 657 -13.32 45.53 11.84
N ILE A 658 -12.62 44.40 12.02
CA ILE A 658 -13.12 43.25 12.81
C ILE A 658 -13.18 43.59 14.31
N GLU A 659 -12.22 44.34 14.84
CA GLU A 659 -12.25 44.80 16.24
C GLU A 659 -13.37 45.83 16.50
N ARG A 660 -13.66 46.70 15.52
CA ARG A 660 -14.80 47.64 15.62
C ARG A 660 -16.17 46.97 15.59
N ASP A 661 -16.33 45.90 14.80
CA ASP A 661 -17.59 45.15 14.76
C ASP A 661 -17.79 44.29 16.03
N ALA A 662 -16.72 43.90 16.71
CA ALA A 662 -16.80 43.19 18.00
C ALA A 662 -17.23 44.12 19.16
N ASP A 663 -16.79 45.38 19.15
CA ASP A 663 -17.18 46.37 20.17
C ASP A 663 -18.66 46.80 20.05
N VAL A 664 -19.21 46.84 18.82
CA VAL A 664 -20.64 47.16 18.58
C VAL A 664 -21.58 46.04 19.06
N ILE A 665 -21.11 44.79 19.09
CA ILE A 665 -21.89 43.66 19.60
C ILE A 665 -21.94 43.66 21.14
N ASN A 666 -20.94 44.25 21.81
CA ASN A 666 -20.83 44.23 23.27
C ASN A 666 -21.59 45.37 23.98
N GLU A 667 -21.97 46.44 23.27
CA GLU A 667 -22.83 47.52 23.82
C GLU A 667 -24.34 47.20 23.76
N SER A 668 -24.73 46.06 23.16
CA SER A 668 -26.14 45.74 22.88
C SER A 668 -26.85 44.87 23.93
N ASN A 669 -26.22 44.55 25.08
CA ASN A 669 -26.83 43.62 26.04
C ASN A 669 -26.68 44.04 27.52
N PRO A 670 -27.58 44.88 28.07
CA PRO A 670 -27.61 45.16 29.50
C PRO A 670 -28.47 44.12 30.22
N GLY A 671 -27.82 43.25 31.00
CA GLY A 671 -28.48 42.46 32.04
C GLY A 671 -28.22 40.97 31.96
N VAL A 672 -27.48 40.44 32.93
CA VAL A 672 -28.04 39.78 34.12
C VAL A 672 -26.86 39.24 34.94
N SER A 673 -26.84 39.63 36.22
CA SER A 673 -25.91 39.20 37.27
C SER A 673 -25.93 37.69 37.50
N ARG A 674 -24.82 37.13 38.00
CA ARG A 674 -24.85 36.09 39.03
C ARG A 674 -23.52 35.96 39.77
N ASP A 675 -23.57 36.39 41.03
CA ASP A 675 -22.82 35.77 42.12
C ASP A 675 -23.22 34.28 42.25
N ALA A 676 -22.22 33.43 42.47
CA ALA A 676 -22.19 32.18 43.26
C ALA A 676 -21.10 31.23 42.73
#